data_AF-A0A0G4IG90-F1
#
_entry.id   AF-A0A0G4IG90-F1
#
_cell.length_a   1.000
_cell.length_b   1.000
_cell.length_c   1.000
_cell.angle_alpha   90.00
_cell.angle_beta   90.00
_cell.angle_gamma   90.00
#
_symmetry.space_group_name_H-M   'P 1'
#
loop_
_entity.id
_entity.type
_entity.pdbx_description
1 polymer ?
#
loop_
_entity_poly.entity_id
_entity_poly.type
_entity_poly.pdbx_seq_one_letter_code
_entity_poly.pdbx_strand_id
1 'polypeptide(L)'
;MNGIRATQAFFCLGFLFFSVLITADHRKPCKELYGVNDGTPVIDPAAVHVLFYGPAAPVWGSGWLTPWIALGIKSLETPLQYRTEVVKNAAMYNALSPFQNKALNIFGEDERFCIDKLDKYTLDLYQRVTATLTLAWVGSNIYPQKEIFGTLTTGFDVSIGLPLKNAWTLTIDPKFNPEKCKEDKLAPWTIARCKGDESIAFFDRTDGFNALGILTSEYNRQPYSDFNYTDRNGNQWRAYRPRNSEDGATPTNSHWAPLRESDGDGFFKQADHVTAYAGVTGRVSGRRQTEKCAFLKSRKTAAPAYDYDAELDFVLEETRKAADDDRAFLSVEIYDNKADSLAFQAAKWCSRNKCTDWEFWRLFVVLGASLNNGVVVTWREKLRQSVIRPPTVSKVLGGTGKKAVTYAGPFVLGSREISVSDWKPVIRTMPHAEHPSGSACLCRVFEEVMQAFNKKGDVVDPPGAVDLQIQKGGSRVSPRLRPEKELLFQYKKFSEVTEECKISRVIGGMHFPQSLDAGEDLCAGLGTEIAEKVKRLEEGDPDARIEARDDDAIVVCPLEEVLPSVFFNELLLPDWVEVAGPAGTNLQGWTIEIFSFDQNAGWKPNGSLLESLSLSGTIPAAPGGSGLGVTSFDLPGVSGDISGVALIDSEGVVRHLAQVGLPANTYLTPKEGVARGRVAWRTDAGEALGSEPRSLQLFGSGSLQVDFKWVEAEPSRDTENSGQSFEEVVETPIRKVPEDDAPFSPQRGDGQTGQFFFLEGVDPALLGEIAIGQTPPLPVKVKGGDGGPRGPTEKLLEDTKLFQEFLVYGKQPQIANERAPFWTLPEKTPIAKAADTLNGFYVPPGSGGFSENSKGVLSGSEGGNKNDVDGFGLHSFPPLNGELDADLGDALSKILEGLPHG
;
A
#
# COMPACT_ATOMS: atom_id res chain seq x y z
N MET A 1 45.67 46.26 55.34
CA MET A 1 44.43 46.61 54.60
C MET A 1 44.48 46.27 53.10
N ASN A 2 45.42 45.45 52.60
CA ASN A 2 45.49 45.07 51.17
C ASN A 2 45.07 43.62 50.87
N GLY A 3 44.78 42.78 51.88
CA GLY A 3 44.35 41.39 51.69
C GLY A 3 42.84 41.19 51.57
N ILE A 4 42.01 42.15 52.02
CA ILE A 4 40.54 42.01 52.05
C ILE A 4 39.90 42.50 50.75
N ARG A 5 40.58 43.36 49.97
CA ARG A 5 40.06 43.87 48.68
C ARG A 5 40.21 42.87 47.52
N ALA A 6 41.15 41.94 47.59
CA ALA A 6 41.35 40.93 46.54
C ALA A 6 40.26 39.83 46.57
N THR A 7 39.80 39.44 47.78
CA THR A 7 38.81 38.38 47.95
C THR A 7 37.39 38.84 47.59
N GLN A 8 37.06 40.12 47.78
CA GLN A 8 35.78 40.69 47.34
C GLN A 8 35.71 40.88 45.81
N ALA A 9 36.83 41.19 45.15
CA ALA A 9 36.88 41.30 43.70
C ALA A 9 36.69 39.94 43.00
N PHE A 10 37.25 38.86 43.57
CA PHE A 10 37.06 37.50 43.04
C PHE A 10 35.64 36.96 43.24
N PHE A 11 34.98 37.28 44.37
CA PHE A 11 33.57 36.92 44.57
C PHE A 11 32.61 37.69 43.65
N CYS A 12 32.87 38.98 43.38
CA CYS A 12 32.05 39.75 42.46
C CYS A 12 32.25 39.36 40.98
N LEU A 13 33.48 39.03 40.55
CA LEU A 13 33.71 38.50 39.19
C LEU A 13 33.16 37.07 39.03
N GLY A 14 33.24 36.24 40.07
CA GLY A 14 32.63 34.91 40.09
C GLY A 14 31.10 34.95 40.00
N PHE A 15 30.45 35.90 40.68
CA PHE A 15 29.00 36.10 40.57
C PHE A 15 28.59 36.72 39.23
N LEU A 16 29.36 37.64 38.65
CA LEU A 16 29.08 38.17 37.30
C LEU A 16 29.27 37.12 36.20
N PHE A 17 30.24 36.21 36.33
CA PHE A 17 30.37 35.07 35.41
C PHE A 17 29.28 34.01 35.61
N PHE A 18 28.86 33.75 36.86
CA PHE A 18 27.74 32.83 37.12
C PHE A 18 26.38 33.42 36.72
N SER A 19 26.17 34.74 36.86
CA SER A 19 24.93 35.41 36.45
C SER A 19 24.83 35.66 34.95
N VAL A 20 25.94 35.65 34.20
CA VAL A 20 25.93 35.67 32.72
C VAL A 20 25.80 34.24 32.13
N LEU A 21 26.08 33.21 32.92
CA LEU A 21 25.81 31.80 32.56
C LEU A 21 24.45 31.28 33.07
N ILE A 22 23.70 32.08 33.81
CA ILE A 22 22.28 31.85 34.09
C ILE A 22 21.47 32.47 32.95
N THR A 23 21.18 31.62 31.96
CA THR A 23 20.03 31.71 31.05
C THR A 23 19.77 33.07 30.41
N ALA A 24 20.71 33.56 29.59
CA ALA A 24 20.25 34.15 28.33
C ALA A 24 19.68 32.98 27.52
N ASP A 25 18.39 32.72 27.72
CA ASP A 25 17.59 31.85 26.86
C ASP A 25 17.59 32.51 25.47
N HIS A 26 18.64 32.27 24.70
CA HIS A 26 18.74 32.64 23.29
C HIS A 26 17.80 31.76 22.45
N ARG A 27 16.59 31.51 22.94
CA ARG A 27 15.47 31.05 22.12
C ARG A 27 15.27 32.11 21.05
N LYS A 28 15.27 31.68 19.78
CA LYS A 28 14.83 32.52 18.68
C LYS A 28 13.50 33.18 19.05
N PRO A 29 13.25 34.44 18.62
CA PRO A 29 11.97 35.08 18.86
C PRO A 29 10.84 34.18 18.35
N CYS A 30 9.91 33.85 19.24
CA CYS A 30 8.72 33.07 18.89
C CYS A 30 7.68 33.96 18.21
N LYS A 31 6.87 33.38 17.33
CA LYS A 31 5.73 34.06 16.71
C LYS A 31 4.50 33.98 17.61
N GLU A 32 3.78 35.08 17.75
CA GLU A 32 2.53 35.12 18.52
C GLU A 32 1.38 34.45 17.76
N LEU A 33 0.42 33.88 18.50
CA LEU A 33 -0.76 33.22 17.93
C LEU A 33 -2.02 34.07 18.15
N TYR A 34 -2.94 34.05 17.18
CA TYR A 34 -4.20 34.81 17.23
C TYR A 34 -5.33 34.18 16.42
N GLY A 35 -6.51 34.80 16.47
CA GLY A 35 -7.63 34.47 15.61
C GLY A 35 -8.68 33.56 16.25
N VAL A 36 -8.30 32.66 17.16
CA VAL A 36 -9.25 31.70 17.75
C VAL A 36 -10.01 32.28 18.95
N ASN A 37 -9.32 33.06 19.79
CA ASN A 37 -9.87 33.61 21.04
C ASN A 37 -10.03 35.14 21.04
N ASP A 38 -9.83 35.81 19.90
CA ASP A 38 -9.87 37.28 19.77
C ASP A 38 -11.08 37.81 18.97
N GLY A 39 -12.03 36.95 18.62
CA GLY A 39 -13.31 37.31 18.01
C GLY A 39 -13.33 37.39 16.48
N THR A 40 -12.29 36.91 15.79
CA THR A 40 -12.18 37.04 14.32
C THR A 40 -12.54 35.78 13.51
N PRO A 41 -12.77 34.61 14.15
CA PRO A 41 -14.08 33.94 14.14
C PRO A 41 -14.43 33.36 15.52
N VAL A 42 -15.68 33.51 15.99
CA VAL A 42 -16.10 32.95 17.29
C VAL A 42 -16.10 31.42 17.21
N ILE A 43 -15.04 30.80 17.72
CA ILE A 43 -15.07 29.38 18.10
C ILE A 43 -15.70 29.34 19.49
N ASP A 44 -16.94 28.85 19.59
CA ASP A 44 -17.66 28.79 20.88
C ASP A 44 -16.91 27.89 21.88
N PRO A 45 -16.32 28.43 22.95
CA PRO A 45 -15.55 27.65 23.91
C PRO A 45 -16.38 26.56 24.62
N ALA A 46 -17.69 26.72 24.70
CA ALA A 46 -18.60 25.76 25.34
C ALA A 46 -18.86 24.52 24.47
N ALA A 47 -18.93 24.67 23.14
CA ALA A 47 -19.02 23.55 22.20
C ALA A 47 -17.76 22.67 22.23
N VAL A 48 -16.62 23.29 22.49
CA VAL A 48 -15.30 22.64 22.61
C VAL A 48 -15.17 21.86 23.93
N HIS A 49 -15.78 22.31 25.03
CA HIS A 49 -15.60 21.66 26.34
C HIS A 49 -16.25 20.27 26.46
N VAL A 50 -17.34 19.99 25.72
CA VAL A 50 -18.02 18.67 25.72
C VAL A 50 -17.26 17.62 24.89
N LEU A 51 -16.51 18.06 23.88
CA LEU A 51 -15.74 17.22 22.96
C LEU A 51 -14.34 16.85 23.47
N PHE A 52 -13.74 17.70 24.31
CA PHE A 52 -12.32 17.58 24.71
C PHE A 52 -12.12 16.78 26.00
N TYR A 53 -13.19 16.52 26.77
CA TYR A 53 -13.14 15.80 28.06
C TYR A 53 -13.95 14.50 28.10
N GLY A 54 -14.61 14.12 26.99
CA GLY A 54 -15.04 12.73 26.78
C GLY A 54 -13.84 11.84 26.41
N PRO A 55 -13.96 10.50 26.41
CA PRO A 55 -12.91 9.56 26.03
C PRO A 55 -12.58 9.58 24.51
N ALA A 56 -12.69 10.74 23.87
CA ALA A 56 -12.49 10.91 22.45
C ALA A 56 -11.01 10.70 22.10
N ALA A 57 -10.77 9.69 21.27
CA ALA A 57 -9.55 9.50 20.51
C ALA A 57 -9.13 10.81 19.80
N PRO A 58 -7.86 10.95 19.34
CA PRO A 58 -7.54 11.94 18.31
C PRO A 58 -8.65 11.93 17.25
N VAL A 59 -9.09 13.10 16.77
CA VAL A 59 -10.24 13.20 15.85
C VAL A 59 -10.06 12.26 14.63
N TRP A 60 -8.81 12.04 14.26
CA TRP A 60 -8.27 11.13 13.24
C TRP A 60 -8.43 9.63 13.52
N GLY A 61 -8.56 9.26 14.79
CA GLY A 61 -8.83 7.91 15.28
C GLY A 61 -10.31 7.56 15.39
N SER A 62 -11.21 8.52 15.13
CA SER A 62 -12.63 8.25 14.99
C SER A 62 -12.88 7.63 13.61
N GLY A 63 -13.60 6.51 13.54
CA GLY A 63 -13.82 5.74 12.30
C GLY A 63 -14.55 6.49 11.17
N TRP A 64 -14.88 7.77 11.37
CA TRP A 64 -15.61 8.63 10.43
C TRP A 64 -14.73 9.34 9.41
N LEU A 65 -13.45 9.64 9.73
CA LEU A 65 -12.56 10.43 8.86
C LEU A 65 -11.70 9.58 7.92
N THR A 66 -11.30 8.40 8.38
CA THR A 66 -10.52 7.46 7.57
C THR A 66 -11.22 7.11 6.26
N PRO A 67 -12.54 6.87 6.19
CA PRO A 67 -13.23 6.56 4.93
C PRO A 67 -13.10 7.66 3.87
N TRP A 68 -13.12 8.94 4.25
CA TRP A 68 -13.04 10.06 3.30
C TRP A 68 -11.63 10.31 2.79
N ILE A 69 -10.62 10.24 3.66
CA ILE A 69 -9.21 10.32 3.26
C ILE A 69 -8.85 9.10 2.40
N ALA A 70 -9.34 7.92 2.79
CA ALA A 70 -9.24 6.70 2.02
C ALA A 70 -9.88 6.82 0.63
N LEU A 71 -11.06 7.47 0.49
CA LEU A 71 -11.71 7.67 -0.80
C LEU A 71 -10.85 8.48 -1.78
N GLY A 72 -10.16 9.53 -1.29
CA GLY A 72 -9.21 10.30 -2.11
C GLY A 72 -8.00 9.48 -2.54
N ILE A 73 -7.39 8.77 -1.57
CA ILE A 73 -6.18 7.96 -1.79
C ILE A 73 -6.46 6.73 -2.69
N LYS A 74 -7.65 6.12 -2.59
CA LYS A 74 -8.04 4.91 -3.36
C LYS A 74 -7.97 5.08 -4.86
N SER A 75 -8.06 6.32 -5.36
CA SER A 75 -8.00 6.59 -6.80
C SER A 75 -6.58 6.60 -7.37
N LEU A 76 -5.56 6.62 -6.51
CA LEU A 76 -4.16 6.64 -6.89
C LEU A 76 -3.58 5.22 -6.83
N GLU A 77 -2.68 4.91 -7.74
CA GLU A 77 -1.84 3.70 -7.65
C GLU A 77 -0.79 3.86 -6.54
N THR A 78 -0.29 2.76 -5.97
CA THR A 78 0.52 2.76 -4.73
C THR A 78 1.71 3.74 -4.72
N PRO A 79 2.54 3.89 -5.77
CA PRO A 79 3.61 4.89 -5.77
C PRO A 79 3.11 6.31 -5.56
N LEU A 80 1.99 6.64 -6.21
CA LEU A 80 1.37 7.95 -6.13
C LEU A 80 0.68 8.16 -4.78
N GLN A 81 0.09 7.10 -4.20
CA GLN A 81 -0.44 7.14 -2.84
C GLN A 81 0.66 7.58 -1.86
N TYR A 82 1.82 6.92 -1.88
CA TYR A 82 2.88 7.22 -0.91
C TYR A 82 3.65 8.50 -1.17
N ARG A 83 3.80 8.90 -2.42
CA ARG A 83 4.25 10.25 -2.74
C ARG A 83 3.32 11.28 -2.12
N THR A 84 2.01 11.11 -2.29
CA THR A 84 0.99 12.03 -1.77
C THR A 84 0.97 12.04 -0.23
N GLU A 85 1.14 10.88 0.40
CA GLU A 85 1.29 10.75 1.85
C GLU A 85 2.53 11.47 2.38
N VAL A 86 3.68 11.38 1.69
CA VAL A 86 4.89 12.14 2.06
C VAL A 86 4.62 13.63 2.08
N VAL A 87 4.02 14.19 1.03
CA VAL A 87 3.74 15.64 0.94
C VAL A 87 2.80 16.07 2.07
N LYS A 88 1.73 15.30 2.28
CA LYS A 88 0.75 15.54 3.34
C LYS A 88 1.40 15.49 4.72
N ASN A 89 2.10 14.41 5.04
CA ASN A 89 2.65 14.18 6.38
C ASN A 89 3.78 15.17 6.70
N ALA A 90 4.57 15.56 5.70
CA ALA A 90 5.54 16.65 5.77
C ALA A 90 4.88 17.99 6.15
N ALA A 91 3.81 18.37 5.44
CA ALA A 91 3.08 19.60 5.73
C ALA A 91 2.50 19.61 7.15
N MET A 92 1.92 18.49 7.57
CA MET A 92 1.37 18.31 8.91
C MET A 92 2.43 18.43 10.00
N TYR A 93 3.58 17.78 9.82
CA TYR A 93 4.69 17.88 10.76
C TYR A 93 5.27 19.31 10.81
N ASN A 94 5.44 19.96 9.66
CA ASN A 94 5.93 21.35 9.57
C ASN A 94 4.95 22.36 10.19
N ALA A 95 3.65 22.10 10.14
CA ALA A 95 2.63 22.94 10.77
C ALA A 95 2.58 22.77 12.29
N LEU A 96 2.91 21.58 12.81
CA LEU A 96 2.78 21.26 14.24
C LEU A 96 4.09 21.35 15.03
N SER A 97 5.25 21.19 14.40
CA SER A 97 6.57 21.28 15.05
C SER A 97 6.82 22.61 15.77
N PRO A 98 6.35 23.79 15.27
CA PRO A 98 6.59 25.05 15.99
C PRO A 98 5.78 25.19 17.28
N PHE A 99 4.78 24.34 17.52
CA PHE A 99 4.08 24.26 18.81
C PHE A 99 4.82 23.40 19.84
N GLN A 100 5.95 22.78 19.47
CA GLN A 100 6.77 21.99 20.38
C GLN A 100 7.94 22.82 20.90
N ASN A 101 8.44 22.48 22.08
CA ASN A 101 9.55 23.19 22.73
C ASN A 101 10.88 23.07 21.97
N LYS A 102 11.14 21.91 21.37
CA LYS A 102 12.45 21.56 20.77
C LYS A 102 12.35 21.06 19.33
N ALA A 103 11.22 20.51 18.91
CA ALA A 103 11.12 19.91 17.58
C ALA A 103 11.42 20.90 16.46
N LEU A 104 12.30 20.52 15.55
CA LEU A 104 12.53 21.24 14.31
C LEU A 104 11.53 20.79 13.26
N ASN A 105 11.35 21.59 12.20
CA ASN A 105 10.59 21.13 11.04
C ASN A 105 11.36 20.05 10.26
N ILE A 106 10.76 19.44 9.22
CA ILE A 106 11.43 18.37 8.45
C ILE A 106 12.73 18.81 7.77
N PHE A 107 12.92 20.12 7.59
CA PHE A 107 14.11 20.72 6.99
C PHE A 107 15.24 20.98 8.01
N GLY A 108 15.00 20.68 9.30
CA GLY A 108 15.94 20.96 10.38
C GLY A 108 15.93 22.44 10.80
N GLU A 109 14.87 23.18 10.52
CA GLU A 109 14.77 24.59 10.83
C GLU A 109 14.00 24.81 12.14
N ASP A 110 14.52 25.74 12.94
CA ASP A 110 13.94 26.14 14.21
C ASP A 110 12.98 27.33 14.01
N GLU A 111 11.68 27.02 13.97
CA GLU A 111 10.56 27.96 14.02
C GLU A 111 9.73 27.68 15.28
N ARG A 112 9.28 28.74 15.99
CA ARG A 112 8.59 28.61 17.28
C ARG A 112 7.37 29.49 17.40
N PHE A 113 6.33 28.99 18.06
CA PHE A 113 5.20 29.78 18.54
C PHE A 113 5.34 30.12 20.03
N CYS A 114 4.79 31.26 20.44
CA CYS A 114 4.82 31.71 21.83
C CYS A 114 3.81 30.94 22.70
N ILE A 115 4.00 29.63 22.83
CA ILE A 115 3.09 28.72 23.53
C ILE A 115 3.12 28.88 25.05
N ASP A 116 4.20 29.40 25.61
CA ASP A 116 4.35 29.64 27.06
C ASP A 116 3.32 30.65 27.61
N LYS A 117 2.71 31.45 26.73
CA LYS A 117 1.65 32.41 27.06
C LYS A 117 0.24 31.79 27.02
N LEU A 118 0.09 30.54 26.59
CA LEU A 118 -1.19 29.88 26.39
C LEU A 118 -1.46 28.88 27.51
N ASP A 119 -2.70 28.83 27.98
CA ASP A 119 -3.15 27.70 28.79
C ASP A 119 -3.25 26.43 27.93
N LYS A 120 -3.29 25.26 28.59
CA LYS A 120 -3.31 23.95 27.94
C LYS A 120 -4.48 23.80 26.95
N TYR A 121 -5.66 24.31 27.30
CA TYR A 121 -6.85 24.18 26.47
C TYR A 121 -6.71 25.03 25.20
N THR A 122 -6.25 26.28 25.35
CA THR A 122 -5.99 27.16 24.21
C THR A 122 -4.93 26.56 23.29
N LEU A 123 -3.82 26.04 23.82
CA LEU A 123 -2.77 25.39 23.02
C LEU A 123 -3.31 24.21 22.21
N ASP A 124 -4.06 23.30 22.83
CA ASP A 124 -4.66 22.13 22.18
C ASP A 124 -5.62 22.55 21.06
N LEU A 125 -6.42 23.60 21.29
CA LEU A 125 -7.32 24.15 20.28
C LEU A 125 -6.56 24.73 19.08
N TYR A 126 -5.50 25.51 19.30
CA TYR A 126 -4.66 26.03 18.20
C TYR A 126 -4.02 24.91 17.39
N GLN A 127 -3.48 23.88 18.05
CA GLN A 127 -2.88 22.73 17.38
C GLN A 127 -3.92 21.98 16.52
N ARG A 128 -5.10 21.69 17.07
CA ARG A 128 -6.19 21.00 16.35
C ARG A 128 -6.69 21.76 15.14
N VAL A 129 -7.00 23.06 15.31
CA VAL A 129 -7.47 23.89 14.21
C VAL A 129 -6.42 23.98 13.11
N THR A 130 -5.14 24.17 13.49
CA THR A 130 -4.03 24.21 12.53
C THR A 130 -3.91 22.87 11.79
N ALA A 131 -3.95 21.75 12.51
CA ALA A 131 -3.85 20.43 11.91
C ALA A 131 -4.97 20.17 10.90
N THR A 132 -6.22 20.41 11.30
CA THR A 132 -7.41 20.19 10.45
C THR A 132 -7.37 21.03 9.19
N LEU A 133 -7.05 22.33 9.32
CA LEU A 133 -6.98 23.23 8.17
C LEU A 133 -5.79 22.90 7.25
N THR A 134 -4.65 22.46 7.80
CA THR A 134 -3.49 22.06 7.00
C THR A 134 -3.83 20.83 6.16
N LEU A 135 -4.44 19.82 6.77
CA LEU A 135 -4.85 18.60 6.07
C LEU A 135 -5.87 18.91 4.97
N ALA A 136 -6.90 19.70 5.27
CA ALA A 136 -7.92 20.08 4.30
C ALA A 136 -7.28 20.86 3.14
N TRP A 137 -6.43 21.84 3.44
CA TRP A 137 -5.73 22.64 2.44
C TRP A 137 -4.86 21.77 1.53
N VAL A 138 -3.97 20.97 2.12
CA VAL A 138 -3.05 20.12 1.36
C VAL A 138 -3.84 19.11 0.54
N GLY A 139 -4.83 18.46 1.15
CA GLY A 139 -5.66 17.47 0.48
C GLY A 139 -6.44 18.03 -0.72
N SER A 140 -7.00 19.24 -0.60
CA SER A 140 -7.64 19.93 -1.72
C SER A 140 -6.70 20.29 -2.87
N ASN A 141 -5.38 20.26 -2.67
CA ASN A 141 -4.41 20.61 -3.71
C ASN A 141 -3.75 19.38 -4.35
N ILE A 142 -3.51 18.31 -3.60
CA ILE A 142 -2.73 17.15 -4.08
C ILE A 142 -3.57 15.94 -4.51
N TYR A 143 -4.82 15.81 -4.05
CA TYR A 143 -5.68 14.70 -4.45
C TYR A 143 -6.53 15.03 -5.69
N PRO A 144 -6.91 14.02 -6.50
CA PRO A 144 -7.84 14.20 -7.62
C PRO A 144 -9.24 14.66 -7.16
N GLN A 145 -9.76 14.10 -6.07
CA GLN A 145 -11.10 14.41 -5.52
C GLN A 145 -11.07 15.63 -4.59
N LYS A 146 -10.63 16.78 -5.10
CA LYS A 146 -10.40 18.02 -4.33
C LYS A 146 -11.63 18.49 -3.53
N GLU A 147 -12.81 18.22 -4.05
CA GLU A 147 -14.11 18.59 -3.47
C GLU A 147 -14.37 17.90 -2.12
N ILE A 148 -13.90 16.66 -1.94
CA ILE A 148 -14.06 15.90 -0.69
C ILE A 148 -13.39 16.64 0.48
N PHE A 149 -12.21 17.22 0.26
CA PHE A 149 -11.45 17.89 1.31
C PHE A 149 -12.06 19.23 1.73
N GLY A 150 -12.79 19.90 0.82
CA GLY A 150 -13.63 21.04 1.19
C GLY A 150 -14.77 20.62 2.11
N THR A 151 -15.45 19.51 1.80
CA THR A 151 -16.55 18.98 2.62
C THR A 151 -16.09 18.40 3.97
N LEU A 152 -14.83 17.97 4.09
CA LEU A 152 -14.25 17.57 5.39
C LEU A 152 -14.37 18.72 6.40
N THR A 153 -14.06 19.96 6.02
CA THR A 153 -14.14 21.11 6.94
C THR A 153 -15.56 21.36 7.46
N THR A 154 -16.57 21.19 6.60
CA THR A 154 -17.99 21.23 7.02
C THR A 154 -18.41 20.02 7.84
N GLY A 155 -17.82 18.85 7.60
CA GLY A 155 -18.03 17.66 8.44
C GLY A 155 -17.46 17.84 9.84
N PHE A 156 -16.29 18.48 9.95
CA PHE A 156 -15.72 18.89 11.24
C PHE A 156 -16.61 19.91 11.97
N ASP A 157 -17.24 20.86 11.26
CA ASP A 157 -18.18 21.79 11.90
C ASP A 157 -19.28 21.08 12.70
N VAL A 158 -19.80 19.98 12.13
CA VAL A 158 -20.86 19.17 12.73
C VAL A 158 -20.31 18.20 13.79
N SER A 159 -19.17 17.57 13.52
CA SER A 159 -18.64 16.46 14.33
C SER A 159 -17.89 16.92 15.58
N ILE A 160 -17.20 18.06 15.50
CA ILE A 160 -16.34 18.57 16.56
C ILE A 160 -16.79 19.94 17.08
N GLY A 161 -17.99 20.42 16.70
CA GLY A 161 -18.58 21.65 17.21
C GLY A 161 -17.73 22.91 16.98
N LEU A 162 -16.72 22.85 16.12
CA LEU A 162 -15.85 23.97 15.77
C LEU A 162 -16.39 24.61 14.50
N PRO A 163 -16.85 25.88 14.47
CA PRO A 163 -17.32 26.54 13.25
C PRO A 163 -16.13 26.92 12.34
N LEU A 164 -15.43 25.92 11.80
CA LEU A 164 -14.28 26.01 10.91
C LEU A 164 -14.62 26.56 9.53
N LYS A 165 -15.88 26.56 9.10
CA LYS A 165 -16.29 27.15 7.80
C LYS A 165 -15.68 28.53 7.53
N ASN A 166 -15.67 29.41 8.53
CA ASN A 166 -15.11 30.76 8.37
C ASN A 166 -13.59 30.72 8.29
N ALA A 167 -12.93 29.94 9.14
CA ALA A 167 -11.48 29.75 9.10
C ALA A 167 -11.02 29.10 7.77
N TRP A 168 -11.80 28.14 7.26
CA TRP A 168 -11.58 27.51 5.96
C TRP A 168 -11.69 28.51 4.82
N THR A 169 -12.70 29.38 4.84
CA THR A 169 -12.87 30.46 3.85
C THR A 169 -11.63 31.37 3.82
N LEU A 170 -11.01 31.63 4.97
CA LEU A 170 -9.77 32.40 5.05
C LEU A 170 -8.55 31.62 4.53
N THR A 171 -8.48 30.31 4.76
CA THR A 171 -7.41 29.45 4.23
C THR A 171 -7.41 29.39 2.70
N ILE A 172 -8.59 29.31 2.09
CA ILE A 172 -8.76 29.17 0.63
C ILE A 172 -8.91 30.50 -0.10
N ASP A 173 -8.79 31.64 0.59
CA ASP A 173 -8.97 32.95 -0.02
C ASP A 173 -8.03 33.11 -1.23
N PRO A 174 -8.56 33.27 -2.47
CA PRO A 174 -7.72 33.47 -3.64
C PRO A 174 -6.91 34.77 -3.58
N LYS A 175 -7.25 35.69 -2.68
CA LYS A 175 -6.51 36.94 -2.39
C LYS A 175 -5.52 36.79 -1.24
N PHE A 176 -5.24 35.56 -0.77
CA PHE A 176 -4.24 35.32 0.26
C PHE A 176 -2.89 35.92 -0.14
N ASN A 177 -2.35 36.79 0.72
CA ASN A 177 -1.05 37.42 0.52
C ASN A 177 0.05 36.54 1.14
N PRO A 178 0.98 35.96 0.34
CA PRO A 178 2.06 35.12 0.86
C PRO A 178 2.99 35.81 1.87
N GLU A 179 3.08 37.14 1.85
CA GLU A 179 3.89 37.88 2.84
C GLU A 179 3.36 37.71 4.27
N LYS A 180 2.09 37.33 4.45
CA LYS A 180 1.53 36.98 5.76
C LYS A 180 2.29 35.84 6.44
N CYS A 181 2.92 34.94 5.68
CA CYS A 181 3.71 33.85 6.23
C CYS A 181 4.94 34.34 7.03
N LYS A 182 5.39 35.58 6.78
CA LYS A 182 6.57 36.18 7.42
C LYS A 182 6.24 37.05 8.62
N GLU A 183 4.95 37.28 8.91
CA GLU A 183 4.53 38.10 10.04
C GLU A 183 4.92 37.45 11.39
N ASP A 184 5.17 38.29 12.40
CA ASP A 184 5.51 37.88 13.76
C ASP A 184 4.30 37.32 14.52
N LYS A 185 3.10 37.44 13.95
CA LYS A 185 1.84 37.02 14.55
C LYS A 185 1.02 36.24 13.52
N LEU A 186 0.67 34.99 13.82
CA LEU A 186 0.04 34.07 12.88
C LEU A 186 -1.24 33.45 13.43
N ALA A 187 -2.24 33.29 12.56
CA ALA A 187 -3.46 32.55 12.86
C ALA A 187 -3.40 31.13 12.28
N PRO A 188 -4.14 30.14 12.83
CA PRO A 188 -4.15 28.76 12.34
C PRO A 188 -4.34 28.58 10.84
N TRP A 189 -5.27 29.32 10.22
CA TRP A 189 -5.51 29.27 8.77
C TRP A 189 -4.33 29.79 7.95
N THR A 190 -3.60 30.78 8.49
CA THR A 190 -2.39 31.31 7.85
C THR A 190 -1.27 30.28 7.94
N ILE A 191 -1.08 29.66 9.12
CA ILE A 191 -0.10 28.57 9.30
C ILE A 191 -0.40 27.42 8.33
N ALA A 192 -1.66 26.97 8.28
CA ALA A 192 -2.11 25.90 7.41
C ALA A 192 -1.81 26.18 5.93
N ARG A 193 -2.15 27.39 5.47
CA ARG A 193 -1.89 27.80 4.09
C ARG A 193 -0.39 27.84 3.80
N CYS A 194 0.39 28.51 4.64
CA CYS A 194 1.83 28.69 4.45
C CYS A 194 2.59 27.37 4.45
N LYS A 195 2.33 26.49 5.43
CA LYS A 195 3.05 25.21 5.58
C LYS A 195 2.61 24.17 4.55
N GLY A 196 1.35 24.21 4.15
CA GLY A 196 0.87 23.40 3.03
C GLY A 196 1.48 23.83 1.70
N ASP A 197 1.42 25.12 1.35
CA ASP A 197 2.00 25.63 0.09
C ASP A 197 3.50 25.40 0.03
N GLU A 198 4.20 25.63 1.14
CA GLU A 198 5.63 25.37 1.27
C GLU A 198 5.99 23.91 0.96
N SER A 199 5.26 22.97 1.55
CA SER A 199 5.54 21.55 1.39
C SER A 199 5.18 21.07 0.00
N ILE A 200 4.02 21.47 -0.53
CA ILE A 200 3.59 21.15 -1.91
C ILE A 200 4.62 21.67 -2.92
N ALA A 201 4.99 22.95 -2.83
CA ALA A 201 5.94 23.56 -3.75
C ALA A 201 7.33 22.91 -3.68
N PHE A 202 7.76 22.48 -2.49
CA PHE A 202 9.01 21.74 -2.35
C PHE A 202 8.95 20.39 -3.08
N PHE A 203 7.95 19.55 -2.83
CA PHE A 203 7.90 18.23 -3.45
C PHE A 203 7.61 18.31 -4.96
N ASP A 204 6.67 19.14 -5.40
CA ASP A 204 6.34 19.29 -6.83
C ASP A 204 7.55 19.68 -7.70
N ARG A 205 8.52 20.39 -7.11
CA ARG A 205 9.75 20.80 -7.80
C ARG A 205 10.87 19.74 -7.70
N THR A 206 10.95 19.01 -6.59
CA THR A 206 12.22 18.34 -6.20
C THR A 206 12.11 16.82 -6.03
N ASP A 207 10.91 16.25 -6.09
CA ASP A 207 10.70 14.83 -5.75
C ASP A 207 10.93 13.86 -6.92
N GLY A 208 11.00 14.38 -8.15
CA GLY A 208 11.18 13.58 -9.36
C GLY A 208 9.96 12.78 -9.79
N PHE A 209 8.78 13.03 -9.22
CA PHE A 209 7.55 12.28 -9.51
C PHE A 209 6.72 12.85 -10.67
N ASN A 210 7.12 14.00 -11.23
CA ASN A 210 6.39 14.69 -12.29
C ASN A 210 4.91 14.98 -11.94
N ALA A 211 4.64 15.35 -10.68
CA ALA A 211 3.27 15.48 -10.17
C ALA A 211 2.42 16.52 -10.93
N LEU A 212 3.07 17.53 -11.51
CA LEU A 212 2.42 18.58 -12.30
C LEU A 212 2.50 18.33 -13.82
N GLY A 213 3.14 17.25 -14.27
CA GLY A 213 3.37 16.97 -15.70
C GLY A 213 4.36 17.90 -16.39
N ILE A 214 5.08 18.73 -15.61
CA ILE A 214 6.00 19.76 -16.10
C ILE A 214 7.26 19.18 -16.76
N LEU A 215 7.63 17.95 -16.43
CA LEU A 215 8.81 17.29 -17.00
C LEU A 215 8.50 16.67 -18.37
N THR A 216 7.22 16.57 -18.74
CA THR A 216 6.79 15.95 -20.00
C THR A 216 6.63 16.98 -21.11
N SER A 217 5.97 18.10 -20.82
CA SER A 217 5.67 19.13 -21.80
C SER A 217 5.36 20.46 -21.12
N GLU A 218 5.68 21.57 -21.79
CA GLU A 218 5.33 22.92 -21.33
C GLU A 218 3.80 23.12 -21.30
N TYR A 219 3.14 22.71 -22.39
CA TYR A 219 1.69 22.74 -22.60
C TYR A 219 1.08 21.34 -22.54
N ASN A 220 -0.24 21.22 -22.35
CA ASN A 220 -0.94 19.92 -22.28
C ASN A 220 -0.28 18.95 -21.28
N ARG A 221 0.11 19.48 -20.11
CA ARG A 221 0.78 18.73 -19.05
C ARG A 221 -0.04 17.51 -18.67
N GLN A 222 0.65 16.39 -18.52
CA GLN A 222 0.07 15.13 -18.06
C GLN A 222 0.69 14.77 -16.71
N PRO A 223 0.01 15.09 -15.59
CA PRO A 223 0.46 14.69 -14.25
C PRO A 223 0.89 13.23 -14.22
N TYR A 224 2.07 12.98 -13.65
CA TYR A 224 2.64 11.65 -13.46
C TYR A 224 2.96 10.85 -14.74
N SER A 225 2.86 11.47 -15.92
CA SER A 225 3.33 10.82 -17.15
C SER A 225 4.84 10.62 -17.11
N ASP A 226 5.31 9.57 -17.78
CA ASP A 226 6.75 9.35 -17.97
C ASP A 226 7.35 10.38 -18.92
N PHE A 227 8.65 10.61 -18.80
CA PHE A 227 9.35 11.73 -19.41
C PHE A 227 10.80 11.39 -19.75
N ASN A 228 11.42 12.20 -20.60
CA ASN A 228 12.87 12.17 -20.82
C ASN A 228 13.50 13.27 -19.97
N TYR A 229 14.61 12.98 -19.29
CA TYR A 229 15.28 13.95 -18.43
C TYR A 229 16.78 13.74 -18.40
N THR A 230 17.53 14.84 -18.38
CA THR A 230 18.97 14.83 -18.12
C THR A 230 19.22 15.66 -16.87
N ASP A 231 19.83 15.06 -15.85
CA ASP A 231 20.17 15.79 -14.63
C ASP A 231 21.39 16.70 -14.82
N ARG A 232 21.69 17.49 -13.78
CA ARG A 232 22.84 18.43 -13.78
C ARG A 232 24.20 17.75 -13.95
N ASN A 233 24.30 16.45 -13.70
CA ASN A 233 25.53 15.66 -13.83
C ASN A 233 25.62 14.96 -15.20
N GLY A 234 24.64 15.18 -16.09
CA GLY A 234 24.57 14.55 -17.40
C GLY A 234 23.98 13.14 -17.40
N ASN A 235 23.48 12.64 -16.25
CA ASN A 235 22.80 11.35 -16.20
C ASN A 235 21.44 11.46 -16.87
N GLN A 236 21.09 10.47 -17.70
CA GLN A 236 19.85 10.50 -18.48
C GLN A 236 18.85 9.45 -18.01
N TRP A 237 17.59 9.86 -17.92
CA TRP A 237 16.43 8.98 -17.90
C TRP A 237 15.69 9.14 -19.23
N ARG A 238 15.29 8.00 -19.80
CA ARG A 238 14.41 7.97 -20.97
C ARG A 238 13.14 7.26 -20.59
N ALA A 239 12.01 7.78 -21.08
CA ALA A 239 10.72 7.21 -20.80
C ALA A 239 10.72 5.70 -21.09
N TYR A 240 10.26 4.93 -20.11
CA TYR A 240 10.29 3.47 -20.15
C TYR A 240 9.42 2.94 -21.28
N ARG A 241 9.90 1.88 -21.92
CA ARG A 241 9.15 1.10 -22.90
C ARG A 241 9.23 -0.36 -22.51
N PRO A 242 8.09 -1.06 -22.35
CA PRO A 242 8.10 -2.50 -22.08
C PRO A 242 8.86 -3.24 -23.16
N ARG A 243 9.64 -4.26 -22.77
CA ARG A 243 10.34 -5.14 -23.72
C ARG A 243 9.36 -6.04 -24.48
N ASN A 244 8.27 -6.43 -23.81
CA ASN A 244 7.26 -7.32 -24.35
C ASN A 244 5.95 -6.58 -24.63
N SER A 245 5.28 -6.96 -25.71
CA SER A 245 3.84 -6.72 -25.89
C SER A 245 3.05 -7.84 -25.21
N GLU A 246 1.74 -7.64 -24.99
CA GLU A 246 0.86 -8.66 -24.41
C GLU A 246 0.95 -10.00 -25.17
N ASP A 247 0.95 -9.94 -26.50
CA ASP A 247 0.97 -11.11 -27.40
C ASP A 247 2.40 -11.62 -27.69
N GLY A 248 3.43 -10.89 -27.26
CA GLY A 248 4.84 -11.16 -27.56
C GLY A 248 5.62 -11.85 -26.44
N ALA A 249 5.00 -12.05 -25.27
CA ALA A 249 5.61 -12.80 -24.19
C ALA A 249 5.65 -14.30 -24.54
N THR A 250 6.81 -14.93 -24.37
CA THR A 250 7.03 -16.36 -24.62
C THR A 250 7.56 -17.03 -23.36
N PRO A 251 7.49 -18.38 -23.25
CA PRO A 251 8.07 -19.11 -22.13
C PRO A 251 9.57 -18.80 -21.91
N THR A 252 10.27 -18.46 -23.00
CA THR A 252 11.69 -18.11 -23.03
C THR A 252 11.96 -16.60 -22.88
N ASN A 253 10.92 -15.76 -22.87
CA ASN A 253 11.04 -14.32 -22.72
C ASN A 253 10.29 -13.89 -21.45
N SER A 254 11.04 -13.92 -20.35
CA SER A 254 10.60 -13.72 -18.98
C SER A 254 10.39 -12.25 -18.59
N HIS A 255 10.37 -11.33 -19.55
CA HIS A 255 10.16 -9.92 -19.27
C HIS A 255 8.69 -9.53 -19.06
N TRP A 256 8.47 -8.50 -18.24
CA TRP A 256 7.17 -7.93 -17.98
C TRP A 256 6.48 -7.51 -19.27
N ALA A 257 5.22 -7.92 -19.40
CA ALA A 257 4.34 -7.56 -20.49
C ALA A 257 3.11 -6.80 -19.94
N PRO A 258 2.71 -5.71 -20.59
CA PRO A 258 1.50 -4.98 -20.22
C PRO A 258 0.25 -5.82 -20.50
N LEU A 259 -0.67 -5.88 -19.54
CA LEU A 259 -1.93 -6.60 -19.65
C LEU A 259 -3.04 -5.68 -20.18
N ARG A 260 -3.99 -6.26 -20.94
CA ARG A 260 -5.26 -5.59 -21.25
C ARG A 260 -6.21 -5.65 -20.07
N GLU A 261 -6.75 -4.50 -19.73
CA GLU A 261 -7.68 -4.28 -18.63
C GLU A 261 -9.01 -3.76 -19.16
N SER A 262 -10.11 -4.18 -18.53
CA SER A 262 -11.42 -3.60 -18.78
C SER A 262 -11.75 -2.58 -17.70
N ASP A 263 -12.46 -1.53 -18.06
CA ASP A 263 -13.08 -0.62 -17.09
C ASP A 263 -14.40 -1.16 -16.50
N GLY A 264 -14.90 -2.29 -17.02
CA GLY A 264 -16.17 -2.88 -16.62
C GLY A 264 -17.39 -2.39 -17.41
N ASP A 265 -17.22 -1.34 -18.24
CA ASP A 265 -18.29 -0.68 -19.00
C ASP A 265 -18.20 -0.95 -20.51
N GLY A 266 -17.33 -1.88 -20.90
CA GLY A 266 -17.10 -2.29 -22.28
C GLY A 266 -15.92 -1.60 -22.96
N PHE A 267 -15.17 -0.75 -22.24
CA PHE A 267 -13.91 -0.21 -22.73
C PHE A 267 -12.73 -1.07 -22.23
N PHE A 268 -11.73 -1.19 -23.08
CA PHE A 268 -10.51 -1.93 -22.79
C PHE A 268 -9.30 -1.03 -23.04
N LYS A 269 -8.34 -1.08 -22.12
CA LYS A 269 -7.07 -0.35 -22.20
C LYS A 269 -5.93 -1.32 -22.01
N GLN A 270 -4.81 -1.05 -22.65
CA GLN A 270 -3.55 -1.72 -22.34
C GLN A 270 -2.83 -0.88 -21.29
N ALA A 271 -2.38 -1.52 -20.21
CA ALA A 271 -1.69 -0.79 -19.16
C ALA A 271 -0.27 -0.40 -19.59
N ASP A 272 0.25 0.69 -19.03
CA ASP A 272 1.67 1.05 -19.10
C ASP A 272 2.29 0.93 -17.71
N HIS A 273 3.62 0.88 -17.62
CA HIS A 273 4.30 0.76 -16.33
C HIS A 273 4.00 2.00 -15.47
N VAL A 274 3.28 1.82 -14.37
CA VAL A 274 2.95 2.93 -13.47
C VAL A 274 4.22 3.56 -12.93
N THR A 275 4.39 4.86 -13.17
CA THR A 275 5.51 5.69 -12.69
C THR A 275 6.87 5.00 -12.78
N ALA A 276 7.24 4.47 -13.95
CA ALA A 276 8.50 3.74 -14.14
C ALA A 276 9.71 4.51 -13.56
N TYR A 277 9.78 5.81 -13.85
CA TYR A 277 10.82 6.72 -13.36
C TYR A 277 10.97 6.79 -11.82
N ALA A 278 10.00 6.36 -11.01
CA ALA A 278 10.02 6.53 -9.55
C ALA A 278 11.27 5.94 -8.89
N GLY A 279 11.78 4.80 -9.38
CA GLY A 279 13.02 4.17 -8.88
C GLY A 279 14.32 4.80 -9.38
N VAL A 280 14.23 5.78 -10.29
CA VAL A 280 15.37 6.43 -10.96
C VAL A 280 15.46 7.90 -10.57
N THR A 281 14.36 8.64 -10.66
CA THR A 281 14.27 10.08 -10.38
C THR A 281 13.70 10.37 -9.00
N GLY A 282 12.94 9.44 -8.40
CA GLY A 282 12.29 9.61 -7.11
C GLY A 282 13.24 9.97 -5.97
N ARG A 283 12.83 10.92 -5.13
CA ARG A 283 13.55 11.34 -3.93
C ARG A 283 13.50 10.28 -2.82
N VAL A 284 14.64 10.06 -2.17
CA VAL A 284 14.75 9.22 -0.97
C VAL A 284 14.81 10.14 0.25
N SER A 285 13.73 10.15 1.04
CA SER A 285 13.62 10.94 2.26
C SER A 285 14.64 10.49 3.30
N GLY A 286 15.07 11.43 4.14
CA GLY A 286 16.11 11.21 5.14
C GLY A 286 17.53 11.31 4.60
N ARG A 287 17.75 11.61 3.31
CA ARG A 287 19.08 11.65 2.70
C ARG A 287 19.22 12.81 1.74
N ARG A 288 20.46 13.23 1.48
CA ARG A 288 20.72 14.17 0.38
C ARG A 288 20.68 13.46 -0.97
N GLN A 289 20.30 14.15 -2.03
CA GLN A 289 20.27 13.64 -3.39
C GLN A 289 21.66 13.22 -3.88
N THR A 290 22.72 13.83 -3.33
CA THR A 290 24.12 13.40 -3.57
C THR A 290 24.42 11.99 -3.04
N GLU A 291 23.68 11.54 -2.02
CA GLU A 291 23.83 10.21 -1.40
C GLU A 291 22.88 9.19 -2.03
N LYS A 292 21.81 9.66 -2.70
CA LYS A 292 20.74 8.83 -3.29
C LYS A 292 21.28 7.68 -4.12
N CYS A 293 22.14 7.96 -5.10
CA CYS A 293 22.58 6.90 -6.00
C CYS A 293 23.45 5.86 -5.31
N ALA A 294 24.32 6.26 -4.36
CA ALA A 294 25.08 5.30 -3.57
C ALA A 294 24.16 4.41 -2.72
N PHE A 295 23.16 5.00 -2.07
CA PHE A 295 22.14 4.28 -1.31
C PHE A 295 21.37 3.29 -2.19
N LEU A 296 20.84 3.73 -3.33
CA LEU A 296 20.07 2.86 -4.24
C LEU A 296 20.93 1.74 -4.83
N LYS A 297 22.21 1.97 -5.08
CA LYS A 297 23.14 0.92 -5.55
C LYS A 297 23.47 -0.11 -4.46
N SER A 298 23.45 0.30 -3.20
CA SER A 298 23.63 -0.60 -2.05
C SER A 298 22.39 -1.44 -1.72
N ARG A 299 21.23 -1.10 -2.31
CA ARG A 299 19.93 -1.75 -2.07
C ARG A 299 19.50 -2.48 -3.34
N LYS A 300 19.85 -3.76 -3.45
CA LYS A 300 19.54 -4.59 -4.61
C LYS A 300 18.98 -5.94 -4.17
N THR A 301 18.17 -6.54 -5.03
CA THR A 301 17.77 -7.93 -4.90
C THR A 301 18.52 -8.79 -5.92
N ALA A 302 18.76 -10.06 -5.60
CA ALA A 302 19.18 -11.00 -6.63
C ALA A 302 18.09 -11.10 -7.71
N ALA A 303 18.48 -11.39 -8.96
CA ALA A 303 17.48 -11.81 -9.93
C ALA A 303 16.77 -13.06 -9.36
N PRO A 304 15.42 -13.12 -9.41
CA PRO A 304 14.72 -14.33 -8.98
C PRO A 304 15.14 -15.49 -9.84
N ALA A 305 14.80 -16.69 -9.40
CA ALA A 305 15.21 -17.90 -10.06
C ALA A 305 14.04 -18.78 -10.53
N TYR A 306 13.06 -18.19 -11.24
CA TYR A 306 11.74 -18.82 -11.48
C TYR A 306 11.74 -19.92 -12.56
N ASP A 307 11.25 -21.12 -12.22
CA ASP A 307 10.49 -22.00 -13.13
C ASP A 307 9.02 -21.63 -13.09
N TYR A 308 8.59 -21.07 -14.20
CA TYR A 308 7.28 -20.51 -14.29
C TYR A 308 6.14 -21.55 -14.30
N ASP A 309 6.41 -22.82 -14.66
CA ASP A 309 5.38 -23.87 -14.61
C ASP A 309 5.07 -24.25 -13.16
N ALA A 310 6.13 -24.55 -12.38
CA ALA A 310 6.00 -24.86 -10.97
C ALA A 310 5.43 -23.70 -10.14
N GLU A 311 5.87 -22.47 -10.43
CA GLU A 311 5.35 -21.29 -9.73
C GLU A 311 3.90 -20.99 -10.06
N LEU A 312 3.51 -21.19 -11.32
CA LEU A 312 2.11 -21.02 -11.72
C LEU A 312 1.23 -22.05 -11.02
N ASP A 313 1.64 -23.32 -10.97
CA ASP A 313 0.88 -24.38 -10.30
C ASP A 313 0.66 -24.06 -8.82
N PHE A 314 1.67 -23.51 -8.15
CA PHE A 314 1.50 -23.07 -6.77
C PHE A 314 0.55 -21.90 -6.62
N VAL A 315 0.69 -20.87 -7.47
CA VAL A 315 -0.23 -19.73 -7.45
C VAL A 315 -1.67 -20.18 -7.72
N LEU A 316 -1.88 -21.14 -8.61
CA LEU A 316 -3.18 -21.74 -8.88
C LEU A 316 -3.73 -22.49 -7.65
N GLU A 317 -2.88 -23.22 -6.92
CA GLU A 317 -3.27 -23.89 -5.67
C GLU A 317 -3.58 -22.89 -4.54
N GLU A 318 -2.78 -21.83 -4.38
CA GLU A 318 -3.01 -20.82 -3.34
C GLU A 318 -4.31 -20.05 -3.62
N THR A 319 -4.58 -19.72 -4.88
CA THR A 319 -5.87 -19.14 -5.26
C THR A 319 -7.03 -20.14 -5.15
N ARG A 320 -6.79 -21.45 -5.32
CA ARG A 320 -7.79 -22.49 -5.01
C ARG A 320 -8.16 -22.47 -3.53
N LYS A 321 -7.17 -22.46 -2.64
CA LYS A 321 -7.38 -22.35 -1.17
C LYS A 321 -8.13 -21.08 -0.81
N ALA A 322 -7.74 -19.93 -1.39
CA ALA A 322 -8.44 -18.66 -1.19
C ALA A 322 -9.90 -18.71 -1.67
N ALA A 323 -10.18 -19.44 -2.76
CA ALA A 323 -11.54 -19.62 -3.23
C ALA A 323 -12.42 -20.40 -2.24
N ASP A 324 -11.85 -21.20 -1.34
CA ASP A 324 -12.61 -21.99 -0.36
C ASP A 324 -12.52 -21.43 1.08
N ASP A 325 -11.75 -20.36 1.32
CA ASP A 325 -11.56 -19.74 2.63
C ASP A 325 -11.76 -18.22 2.60
N ASP A 326 -12.80 -17.73 3.27
CA ASP A 326 -13.11 -16.31 3.40
C ASP A 326 -12.01 -15.48 4.05
N ARG A 327 -11.29 -16.02 5.03
CA ARG A 327 -10.19 -15.28 5.68
C ARG A 327 -9.07 -15.08 4.68
N ALA A 328 -8.64 -16.16 4.00
CA ALA A 328 -7.60 -16.09 2.99
C ALA A 328 -8.00 -15.13 1.86
N PHE A 329 -9.23 -15.24 1.35
CA PHE A 329 -9.78 -14.35 0.33
C PHE A 329 -9.75 -12.88 0.74
N LEU A 330 -10.28 -12.55 1.92
CA LEU A 330 -10.34 -11.17 2.38
C LEU A 330 -8.97 -10.60 2.74
N SER A 331 -8.01 -11.44 3.14
CA SER A 331 -6.62 -10.99 3.38
C SER A 331 -6.02 -10.35 2.12
N VAL A 332 -6.35 -10.90 0.94
CA VAL A 332 -5.95 -10.35 -0.37
C VAL A 332 -6.49 -8.93 -0.52
N GLU A 333 -7.78 -8.74 -0.27
CA GLU A 333 -8.43 -7.45 -0.41
C GLU A 333 -7.92 -6.42 0.61
N ILE A 334 -7.87 -6.80 1.89
CA ILE A 334 -7.48 -5.91 3.00
C ILE A 334 -6.12 -5.30 2.69
N TYR A 335 -5.13 -6.15 2.38
CA TYR A 335 -3.76 -5.71 2.19
C TYR A 335 -3.45 -5.27 0.77
N ASP A 336 -4.44 -5.18 -0.13
CA ASP A 336 -4.22 -4.63 -1.47
C ASP A 336 -3.97 -3.12 -1.43
N ASN A 337 -4.83 -2.40 -0.73
CA ASN A 337 -4.66 -0.98 -0.49
C ASN A 337 -4.06 -0.76 0.91
N LYS A 338 -2.84 -0.24 0.96
CA LYS A 338 -2.08 -0.09 2.21
C LYS A 338 -2.50 1.16 2.99
N ALA A 339 -3.16 2.13 2.35
CA ALA A 339 -3.79 3.23 3.06
C ALA A 339 -5.03 2.75 3.85
N ASP A 340 -5.81 1.84 3.28
CA ASP A 340 -6.99 1.23 3.93
C ASP A 340 -6.63 0.17 4.98
N SER A 341 -5.43 -0.43 4.88
CA SER A 341 -4.95 -1.43 5.83
C SER A 341 -3.88 -0.86 6.77
N LEU A 342 -2.61 -0.82 6.35
CA LEU A 342 -1.48 -0.49 7.22
C LEU A 342 -1.60 0.91 7.85
N ALA A 343 -1.90 1.94 7.06
CA ALA A 343 -2.08 3.30 7.59
C ALA A 343 -3.31 3.38 8.53
N PHE A 344 -4.39 2.67 8.20
CA PHE A 344 -5.55 2.58 9.09
C PHE A 344 -5.24 1.85 10.40
N GLN A 345 -4.49 0.76 10.36
CA GLN A 345 -4.06 0.03 11.55
C GLN A 345 -3.12 0.88 12.41
N ALA A 346 -2.20 1.66 11.81
CA ALA A 346 -1.38 2.64 12.52
C ALA A 346 -2.24 3.72 13.20
N ALA A 347 -3.23 4.28 12.49
CA ALA A 347 -4.16 5.25 13.05
C ALA A 347 -4.99 4.66 14.19
N LYS A 348 -5.49 3.43 14.03
CA LYS A 348 -6.25 2.69 15.05
C LYS A 348 -5.39 2.42 16.28
N TRP A 349 -4.13 2.03 16.08
CA TRP A 349 -3.17 1.84 17.16
C TRP A 349 -2.91 3.13 17.92
N CYS A 350 -2.69 4.24 17.22
CA CYS A 350 -2.48 5.54 17.85
C CYS A 350 -3.73 6.00 18.63
N SER A 351 -4.91 5.79 18.05
CA SER A 351 -6.22 6.05 18.67
C SER A 351 -6.39 5.30 19.98
N ARG A 352 -6.09 3.99 19.98
CA ARG A 352 -6.18 3.13 21.18
C ARG A 352 -5.11 3.46 22.23
N ASN A 353 -3.97 3.98 21.81
CA ASN A 353 -2.92 4.51 22.69
C ASN A 353 -3.15 5.97 23.12
N LYS A 354 -4.27 6.60 22.71
CA LYS A 354 -4.62 7.99 23.03
C LYS A 354 -3.53 9.00 22.62
N CYS A 355 -2.94 8.79 21.44
CA CYS A 355 -2.00 9.75 20.86
C CYS A 355 -2.58 11.17 20.80
N THR A 356 -1.77 12.14 21.15
CA THR A 356 -1.98 13.55 20.80
C THR A 356 -1.87 13.78 19.29
N ASP A 357 -2.33 14.94 18.79
CA ASP A 357 -2.16 15.28 17.37
C ASP A 357 -0.68 15.31 16.96
N TRP A 358 0.19 15.78 17.87
CA TRP A 358 1.64 15.73 17.65
C TRP A 358 2.15 14.30 17.48
N GLU A 359 1.82 13.40 18.42
CA GLU A 359 2.26 11.99 18.36
C GLU A 359 1.72 11.26 17.12
N PHE A 360 0.49 11.58 16.72
CA PHE A 360 -0.10 11.05 15.49
C PHE A 360 0.70 11.50 14.26
N TRP A 361 0.90 12.81 14.07
CA TRP A 361 1.61 13.30 12.87
C TRP A 361 3.10 12.99 12.89
N ARG A 362 3.69 12.82 14.06
CA ARG A 362 5.04 12.24 14.25
C ARG A 362 5.12 10.81 13.72
N LEU A 363 4.16 9.94 14.06
CA LEU A 363 4.08 8.58 13.51
C LEU A 363 3.92 8.61 11.98
N PHE A 364 3.03 9.46 11.47
CA PHE A 364 2.72 9.49 10.05
C PHE A 364 3.81 10.14 9.18
N VAL A 365 4.59 11.10 9.68
CA VAL A 365 5.76 11.60 8.92
C VAL A 365 6.83 10.52 8.77
N VAL A 366 7.05 9.70 9.80
CA VAL A 366 7.96 8.55 9.74
C VAL A 366 7.40 7.51 8.77
N LEU A 367 6.15 7.10 8.96
CA LEU A 367 5.50 6.08 8.14
C LEU A 367 5.46 6.49 6.66
N GLY A 368 5.07 7.73 6.35
CA GLY A 368 5.00 8.23 4.99
C GLY A 368 6.36 8.26 4.31
N ALA A 369 7.37 8.87 4.94
CA ALA A 369 8.74 8.97 4.40
C ALA A 369 9.36 7.58 4.17
N SER A 370 9.23 6.66 5.13
CA SER A 370 9.76 5.30 4.98
C SER A 370 9.04 4.49 3.90
N LEU A 371 7.71 4.61 3.77
CA LEU A 371 6.96 3.90 2.74
C LEU A 371 7.27 4.45 1.33
N ASN A 372 7.45 5.77 1.20
CA ASN A 372 7.92 6.36 -0.05
C ASN A 372 9.33 5.89 -0.42
N ASN A 373 10.25 5.77 0.56
CA ASN A 373 11.56 5.16 0.33
C ASN A 373 11.43 3.70 -0.15
N GLY A 374 10.50 2.94 0.45
CA GLY A 374 10.14 1.60 0.01
C GLY A 374 9.67 1.53 -1.45
N VAL A 375 8.85 2.48 -1.87
CA VAL A 375 8.45 2.64 -3.29
C VAL A 375 9.67 2.89 -4.17
N VAL A 376 10.55 3.83 -3.82
CA VAL A 376 11.71 4.17 -4.67
C VAL A 376 12.65 2.97 -4.84
N VAL A 377 12.98 2.25 -3.77
CA VAL A 377 13.87 1.08 -3.88
C VAL A 377 13.22 -0.07 -4.65
N THR A 378 11.92 -0.34 -4.42
CA THR A 378 11.22 -1.44 -5.11
C THR A 378 10.96 -1.14 -6.58
N TRP A 379 10.60 0.10 -6.95
CA TRP A 379 10.43 0.48 -8.35
C TRP A 379 11.74 0.42 -9.12
N ARG A 380 12.86 0.71 -8.46
CA ARG A 380 14.19 0.56 -9.08
C ARG A 380 14.44 -0.88 -9.48
N GLU A 381 14.24 -1.81 -8.54
CA GLU A 381 14.51 -3.23 -8.78
C GLU A 381 13.49 -3.85 -9.74
N LYS A 382 12.22 -3.41 -9.69
CA LYS A 382 11.19 -3.77 -10.69
C LYS A 382 11.58 -3.42 -12.10
N LEU A 383 12.13 -2.22 -12.31
CA LEU A 383 12.62 -1.84 -13.64
C LEU A 383 13.91 -2.58 -14.01
N ARG A 384 14.83 -2.72 -13.05
CA ARG A 384 16.12 -3.37 -13.29
C ARG A 384 15.93 -4.81 -13.76
N GLN A 385 15.06 -5.56 -13.09
CA GLN A 385 14.83 -6.96 -13.38
C GLN A 385 13.73 -7.20 -14.42
N SER A 386 12.71 -6.34 -14.45
CA SER A 386 11.63 -6.35 -15.43
C SER A 386 10.97 -7.73 -15.59
N VAL A 387 10.70 -8.45 -14.49
CA VAL A 387 10.22 -9.84 -14.50
C VAL A 387 8.71 -9.95 -14.80
N ILE A 388 8.34 -10.98 -15.55
CA ILE A 388 6.98 -11.37 -15.95
C ILE A 388 6.09 -11.73 -14.75
N ARG A 389 4.78 -11.47 -14.87
CA ARG A 389 3.77 -11.64 -13.81
C ARG A 389 3.04 -12.99 -13.91
N PRO A 390 2.54 -13.55 -12.80
CA PRO A 390 1.71 -14.77 -12.82
C PRO A 390 0.57 -14.79 -13.84
N PRO A 391 -0.29 -13.75 -13.99
CA PRO A 391 -1.32 -13.73 -15.04
C PRO A 391 -0.78 -13.79 -16.47
N THR A 392 0.40 -13.24 -16.74
CA THR A 392 1.02 -13.34 -18.06
C THR A 392 1.56 -14.76 -18.27
N VAL A 393 2.22 -15.32 -17.25
CA VAL A 393 2.68 -16.71 -17.25
C VAL A 393 1.51 -17.67 -17.48
N SER A 394 0.37 -17.46 -16.83
CA SER A 394 -0.86 -18.23 -17.04
C SER A 394 -1.36 -18.23 -18.49
N LYS A 395 -1.22 -17.10 -19.19
CA LYS A 395 -1.58 -16.98 -20.60
C LYS A 395 -0.57 -17.66 -21.53
N VAL A 396 0.72 -17.53 -21.20
CA VAL A 396 1.84 -17.96 -22.06
C VAL A 396 2.16 -19.45 -21.89
N LEU A 397 2.25 -19.94 -20.64
CA LEU A 397 2.50 -21.34 -20.29
C LEU A 397 1.23 -22.17 -20.21
N GLY A 398 0.10 -21.57 -19.85
CA GLY A 398 -1.19 -22.26 -19.80
C GLY A 398 -1.76 -22.62 -21.18
N GLY A 399 -0.91 -22.78 -22.20
CA GLY A 399 -1.20 -23.04 -23.59
C GLY A 399 -2.44 -23.92 -23.79
N THR A 400 -3.20 -23.62 -24.85
CA THR A 400 -4.57 -24.10 -25.11
C THR A 400 -4.82 -25.52 -24.61
N GLY A 401 -5.47 -25.65 -23.45
CA GLY A 401 -5.96 -26.93 -22.92
C GLY A 401 -5.55 -27.31 -21.50
N LYS A 402 -4.53 -26.68 -20.87
CA LYS A 402 -4.23 -26.93 -19.45
C LYS A 402 -5.41 -26.47 -18.60
N LYS A 403 -5.89 -27.34 -17.71
CA LYS A 403 -6.97 -27.04 -16.76
C LYS A 403 -6.47 -27.17 -15.34
N ALA A 404 -7.04 -26.37 -14.44
CA ALA A 404 -6.77 -26.45 -13.01
C ALA A 404 -8.06 -26.20 -12.21
N VAL A 405 -8.18 -26.86 -11.06
CA VAL A 405 -9.21 -26.53 -10.06
C VAL A 405 -8.68 -25.37 -9.22
N THR A 406 -9.24 -24.17 -9.39
CA THR A 406 -8.72 -22.95 -8.78
C THR A 406 -9.81 -21.89 -8.63
N TYR A 407 -9.45 -20.67 -8.22
CA TYR A 407 -10.33 -19.52 -8.22
C TYR A 407 -10.88 -19.25 -9.62
N ALA A 408 -12.21 -19.21 -9.73
CA ALA A 408 -12.93 -19.08 -11.00
C ALA A 408 -13.64 -17.73 -11.16
N GLY A 409 -13.18 -16.71 -10.42
CA GLY A 409 -13.68 -15.35 -10.52
C GLY A 409 -14.60 -14.90 -9.38
N PRO A 410 -14.91 -13.59 -9.33
CA PRO A 410 -15.48 -12.93 -8.15
C PRO A 410 -16.90 -13.35 -7.79
N PHE A 411 -17.64 -13.90 -8.76
CA PHE A 411 -19.04 -14.31 -8.57
C PHE A 411 -19.21 -15.82 -8.33
N VAL A 412 -18.10 -16.53 -8.12
CA VAL A 412 -18.08 -17.97 -7.87
C VAL A 412 -17.64 -18.23 -6.43
N LEU A 413 -18.51 -18.89 -5.66
CA LEU A 413 -18.15 -19.44 -4.35
C LEU A 413 -17.45 -20.79 -4.53
N GLY A 414 -16.31 -20.94 -3.87
CA GLY A 414 -15.44 -22.10 -3.97
C GLY A 414 -14.59 -22.14 -5.25
N SER A 415 -13.68 -23.09 -5.30
CA SER A 415 -12.87 -23.37 -6.49
C SER A 415 -13.65 -24.09 -7.60
N ARG A 416 -13.26 -23.93 -8.87
CA ARG A 416 -13.80 -24.67 -10.04
C ARG A 416 -12.68 -25.07 -10.99
N GLU A 417 -12.93 -26.13 -11.76
CA GLU A 417 -12.09 -26.46 -12.91
C GLU A 417 -12.29 -25.40 -14.01
N ILE A 418 -11.20 -24.72 -14.38
CA ILE A 418 -11.16 -23.73 -15.46
C ILE A 418 -9.94 -23.96 -16.36
N SER A 419 -9.95 -23.38 -17.57
CA SER A 419 -8.72 -23.29 -18.37
C SER A 419 -7.73 -22.38 -17.64
N VAL A 420 -6.46 -22.79 -17.58
CA VAL A 420 -5.39 -21.96 -16.99
C VAL A 420 -5.21 -20.67 -17.79
N SER A 421 -5.42 -20.69 -19.11
CA SER A 421 -5.41 -19.48 -19.94
C SER A 421 -6.50 -18.46 -19.56
N ASP A 422 -7.60 -18.91 -18.93
CA ASP A 422 -8.74 -18.07 -18.54
C ASP A 422 -8.63 -17.58 -17.09
N TRP A 423 -7.70 -18.16 -16.32
CA TRP A 423 -7.49 -17.80 -14.93
C TRP A 423 -7.09 -16.33 -14.78
N LYS A 424 -7.60 -15.72 -13.73
CA LYS A 424 -7.25 -14.36 -13.31
C LYS A 424 -6.95 -14.38 -11.82
N PRO A 425 -6.02 -13.52 -11.36
CA PRO A 425 -5.78 -13.32 -9.93
C PRO A 425 -7.06 -12.83 -9.23
N VAL A 426 -7.14 -13.05 -7.92
CA VAL A 426 -8.29 -12.67 -7.07
C VAL A 426 -8.60 -11.19 -7.18
N ILE A 427 -7.55 -10.36 -7.30
CA ILE A 427 -7.65 -8.93 -7.56
C ILE A 427 -6.73 -8.54 -8.72
N ARG A 428 -7.04 -7.42 -9.36
CA ARG A 428 -6.25 -6.84 -10.45
C ARG A 428 -4.78 -6.72 -10.05
N THR A 429 -3.87 -7.16 -10.93
CA THR A 429 -2.44 -6.88 -10.80
C THR A 429 -2.13 -5.45 -11.25
N MET A 430 -1.45 -4.69 -10.40
CA MET A 430 -1.00 -3.34 -10.73
C MET A 430 0.03 -3.37 -11.88
N PRO A 431 0.03 -2.38 -12.80
CA PRO A 431 0.78 -2.46 -14.03
C PRO A 431 2.24 -2.07 -13.82
N HIS A 432 3.01 -3.02 -13.33
CA HIS A 432 4.46 -2.95 -13.18
C HIS A 432 5.04 -4.37 -13.10
N ALA A 433 6.35 -4.49 -13.25
CA ALA A 433 7.07 -5.77 -13.17
C ALA A 433 6.82 -6.53 -11.84
N GLU A 434 6.99 -7.84 -11.90
CA GLU A 434 6.75 -8.78 -10.79
C GLU A 434 7.74 -8.54 -9.64
N HIS A 435 9.03 -8.66 -9.90
CA HIS A 435 10.03 -8.79 -8.83
C HIS A 435 10.73 -7.46 -8.50
N PRO A 436 10.96 -7.14 -7.22
CA PRO A 436 10.44 -7.81 -6.02
C PRO A 436 9.04 -7.32 -5.66
N SER A 437 8.39 -7.95 -4.67
CA SER A 437 7.08 -7.52 -4.17
C SER A 437 7.17 -6.18 -3.45
N GLY A 438 6.62 -5.14 -4.09
CA GLY A 438 6.48 -3.82 -3.47
C GLY A 438 5.63 -3.88 -2.20
N SER A 439 4.63 -4.76 -2.15
CA SER A 439 3.81 -4.88 -0.94
C SER A 439 4.60 -5.47 0.22
N ALA A 440 5.37 -6.55 0.01
CA ALA A 440 6.18 -7.17 1.06
C ALA A 440 7.15 -6.16 1.70
N CYS A 441 7.82 -5.36 0.87
CA CYS A 441 8.65 -4.22 1.30
C CYS A 441 7.87 -3.25 2.22
N LEU A 442 6.68 -2.82 1.80
CA LEU A 442 5.89 -1.84 2.54
C LEU A 442 5.32 -2.41 3.84
N CYS A 443 4.93 -3.69 3.86
CA CYS A 443 4.51 -4.40 5.07
C CYS A 443 5.68 -4.43 6.09
N ARG A 444 6.91 -4.72 5.63
CA ARG A 444 8.12 -4.71 6.45
C ARG A 444 8.40 -3.33 7.04
N VAL A 445 8.29 -2.28 6.23
CA VAL A 445 8.44 -0.90 6.71
C VAL A 445 7.42 -0.57 7.80
N PHE A 446 6.15 -0.95 7.62
CA PHE A 446 5.12 -0.73 8.63
C PHE A 446 5.49 -1.39 9.96
N GLU A 447 5.97 -2.65 9.94
CA GLU A 447 6.44 -3.33 11.14
C GLU A 447 7.49 -2.52 11.91
N GLU A 448 8.55 -2.11 11.22
CA GLU A 448 9.68 -1.40 11.83
C GLU A 448 9.22 -0.06 12.43
N VAL A 449 8.37 0.67 11.72
CA VAL A 449 7.81 1.93 12.21
C VAL A 449 6.92 1.69 13.44
N MET A 450 6.04 0.69 13.41
CA MET A 450 5.18 0.39 14.56
C MET A 450 6.00 -0.05 15.77
N GLN A 451 7.03 -0.88 15.58
CA GLN A 451 7.95 -1.28 16.66
C GLN A 451 8.73 -0.10 17.24
N ALA A 452 9.12 0.88 16.41
CA ALA A 452 9.82 2.07 16.88
C ALA A 452 8.95 2.99 17.78
N PHE A 453 7.63 2.99 17.56
CA PHE A 453 6.68 3.79 18.36
C PHE A 453 6.06 3.00 19.51
N ASN A 454 6.03 1.66 19.41
CA ASN A 454 5.47 0.80 20.41
C ASN A 454 6.50 0.42 21.49
N LYS A 455 6.23 0.79 22.74
CA LYS A 455 7.13 0.52 23.88
C LYS A 455 7.36 -0.98 24.15
N LYS A 456 6.49 -1.86 23.62
CA LYS A 456 6.58 -3.32 23.74
C LYS A 456 7.24 -3.99 22.52
N GLY A 457 7.86 -3.20 21.64
CA GLY A 457 8.49 -3.71 20.41
C GLY A 457 7.45 -4.35 19.50
N ASP A 458 7.65 -5.62 19.16
CA ASP A 458 6.79 -6.36 18.23
C ASP A 458 5.40 -6.70 18.79
N VAL A 459 5.21 -6.72 20.11
CA VAL A 459 3.91 -7.09 20.72
C VAL A 459 2.92 -5.92 20.63
N VAL A 460 1.77 -6.15 20.02
CA VAL A 460 0.68 -5.14 19.90
C VAL A 460 0.18 -4.76 21.29
N ASP A 461 0.36 -3.49 21.65
CA ASP A 461 -0.09 -2.89 22.91
C ASP A 461 -0.86 -1.58 22.63
N PRO A 462 -2.11 -1.42 23.10
CA PRO A 462 -2.93 -2.41 23.81
C PRO A 462 -3.42 -3.56 22.88
N PRO A 463 -3.77 -4.73 23.42
CA PRO A 463 -4.34 -5.82 22.63
C PRO A 463 -5.56 -5.38 21.80
N GLY A 464 -5.65 -5.84 20.55
CA GLY A 464 -6.73 -5.48 19.63
C GLY A 464 -6.57 -4.13 18.93
N ALA A 465 -5.47 -3.41 19.19
CA ALA A 465 -5.21 -2.08 18.65
C ALA A 465 -5.11 -2.03 17.12
N VAL A 466 -4.83 -3.15 16.47
CA VAL A 466 -4.74 -3.27 15.00
C VAL A 466 -5.75 -4.24 14.39
N ASP A 467 -6.67 -4.80 15.18
CA ASP A 467 -7.66 -5.77 14.68
C ASP A 467 -8.55 -5.17 13.57
N LEU A 468 -8.97 -5.99 12.61
CA LEU A 468 -9.88 -5.58 11.55
C LEU A 468 -11.14 -6.44 11.56
N GLN A 469 -12.30 -5.81 11.50
CA GLN A 469 -13.59 -6.50 11.49
C GLN A 469 -14.27 -6.29 10.14
N ILE A 470 -14.60 -7.38 9.46
CA ILE A 470 -15.28 -7.38 8.17
C ILE A 470 -16.66 -8.01 8.36
N GLN A 471 -17.69 -7.21 8.07
CA GLN A 471 -19.08 -7.64 8.16
C GLN A 471 -19.41 -8.71 7.11
N LYS A 472 -20.44 -9.53 7.37
CA LYS A 472 -20.98 -10.47 6.39
C LYS A 472 -21.26 -9.77 5.06
N GLY A 473 -20.82 -10.36 3.95
CA GLY A 473 -20.98 -9.79 2.62
C GLY A 473 -20.15 -8.52 2.35
N GLY A 474 -19.22 -8.16 3.24
CA GLY A 474 -18.40 -6.95 3.20
C GLY A 474 -17.20 -6.98 2.23
N SER A 475 -17.01 -8.06 1.46
CA SER A 475 -16.03 -8.13 0.39
C SER A 475 -16.30 -7.08 -0.70
N ARG A 476 -15.25 -6.46 -1.22
CA ARG A 476 -15.29 -5.55 -2.37
C ARG A 476 -15.22 -6.30 -3.69
N VAL A 477 -14.55 -7.45 -3.71
CA VAL A 477 -14.38 -8.28 -4.91
C VAL A 477 -15.60 -9.19 -5.13
N SER A 478 -16.12 -9.78 -4.06
CA SER A 478 -17.27 -10.71 -4.04
C SER A 478 -18.38 -10.17 -3.11
N PRO A 479 -18.94 -8.98 -3.40
CA PRO A 479 -19.90 -8.33 -2.51
C PRO A 479 -21.13 -9.18 -2.27
N ARG A 480 -21.67 -9.13 -1.06
CA ARG A 480 -22.83 -9.92 -0.57
C ARG A 480 -22.61 -11.44 -0.50
N LEU A 481 -21.60 -11.97 -1.17
CA LEU A 481 -21.23 -13.38 -1.12
C LEU A 481 -20.23 -13.64 0.00
N ARG A 482 -19.19 -12.80 0.11
CA ARG A 482 -18.11 -12.99 1.08
C ARG A 482 -17.96 -11.79 2.04
N PRO A 483 -17.57 -12.01 3.29
CA PRO A 483 -17.54 -13.32 3.93
C PRO A 483 -18.97 -13.82 4.21
N GLU A 484 -19.16 -15.14 4.29
CA GLU A 484 -20.46 -15.77 4.57
C GLU A 484 -20.98 -15.40 5.96
N LYS A 485 -20.06 -15.09 6.89
CA LYS A 485 -20.29 -14.60 8.24
C LYS A 485 -19.33 -13.47 8.58
N GLU A 486 -19.64 -12.69 9.61
CA GLU A 486 -18.69 -11.69 10.11
C GLU A 486 -17.33 -12.36 10.44
N LEU A 487 -16.23 -11.71 10.03
CA LEU A 487 -14.87 -12.15 10.30
C LEU A 487 -14.08 -11.08 11.05
N LEU A 488 -13.30 -11.54 12.02
CA LEU A 488 -12.40 -10.73 12.81
C LEU A 488 -10.95 -11.17 12.57
N PHE A 489 -10.12 -10.24 12.09
CA PHE A 489 -8.69 -10.38 11.97
C PHE A 489 -8.06 -9.83 13.24
N GLN A 490 -7.43 -10.71 14.02
CA GLN A 490 -6.77 -10.34 15.28
C GLN A 490 -5.28 -10.58 15.20
N TYR A 491 -4.52 -9.64 15.74
CA TYR A 491 -3.07 -9.71 15.74
C TYR A 491 -2.52 -9.41 17.14
N LYS A 492 -1.62 -10.28 17.60
CA LYS A 492 -0.87 -10.11 18.84
C LYS A 492 0.46 -9.41 18.60
N LYS A 493 0.98 -9.47 17.36
CA LYS A 493 2.25 -8.87 16.97
C LYS A 493 2.14 -8.08 15.66
N PHE A 494 3.00 -7.08 15.49
CA PHE A 494 3.10 -6.37 14.21
C PHE A 494 3.68 -7.27 13.12
N SER A 495 4.62 -8.16 13.46
CA SER A 495 5.13 -9.18 12.55
C SER A 495 4.05 -10.13 12.01
N GLU A 496 2.98 -10.40 12.76
CA GLU A 496 1.83 -11.19 12.26
C GLU A 496 1.02 -10.41 11.20
N VAL A 497 0.89 -9.09 11.35
CA VAL A 497 0.30 -8.22 10.33
C VAL A 497 1.16 -8.23 9.07
N THR A 498 2.48 -8.07 9.22
CA THR A 498 3.45 -8.10 8.12
C THR A 498 3.35 -9.39 7.34
N GLU A 499 3.31 -10.52 8.03
CA GLU A 499 3.28 -11.84 7.41
C GLU A 499 2.00 -12.06 6.60
N GLU A 500 0.82 -11.74 7.17
CA GLU A 500 -0.45 -11.85 6.44
C GLU A 500 -0.51 -10.86 5.27
N CYS A 501 0.02 -9.64 5.45
CA CYS A 501 0.15 -8.62 4.40
C CYS A 501 1.05 -9.09 3.25
N LYS A 502 2.20 -9.69 3.56
CA LYS A 502 3.17 -10.23 2.60
C LYS A 502 2.57 -11.41 1.82
N ILE A 503 2.12 -12.44 2.52
CA ILE A 503 1.63 -13.70 1.91
C ILE A 503 0.35 -13.50 1.10
N SER A 504 -0.50 -12.53 1.46
CA SER A 504 -1.73 -12.22 0.70
C SER A 504 -1.48 -11.92 -0.78
N ARG A 505 -0.25 -11.56 -1.17
CA ARG A 505 0.12 -11.30 -2.57
C ARG A 505 0.21 -12.56 -3.42
N VAL A 506 0.68 -13.65 -2.84
CA VAL A 506 0.72 -14.98 -3.48
C VAL A 506 -0.67 -15.63 -3.41
N ILE A 507 -1.35 -15.55 -2.25
CA ILE A 507 -2.73 -16.03 -2.09
C ILE A 507 -3.67 -15.42 -3.14
N GLY A 508 -3.47 -14.14 -3.47
CA GLY A 508 -4.26 -13.46 -4.50
C GLY A 508 -3.79 -13.68 -5.94
N GLY A 509 -2.68 -14.40 -6.15
CA GLY A 509 -2.10 -14.69 -7.46
C GLY A 509 -1.41 -13.52 -8.16
N MET A 510 -0.97 -12.51 -7.42
CA MET A 510 -0.30 -11.33 -7.99
C MET A 510 1.22 -11.45 -8.07
N HIS A 511 1.81 -12.31 -7.24
CA HIS A 511 3.25 -12.47 -7.05
C HIS A 511 3.65 -13.93 -6.88
N PHE A 512 4.91 -14.21 -7.18
CA PHE A 512 5.58 -15.47 -6.85
C PHE A 512 6.24 -15.40 -5.46
N PRO A 513 6.45 -16.54 -4.78
CA PRO A 513 6.89 -16.57 -3.38
C PRO A 513 8.24 -15.90 -3.15
N GLN A 514 9.24 -16.14 -4.01
CA GLN A 514 10.56 -15.51 -3.85
C GLN A 514 10.51 -13.98 -3.93
N SER A 515 9.50 -13.44 -4.62
CA SER A 515 9.29 -11.99 -4.73
C SER A 515 8.99 -11.35 -3.37
N LEU A 516 8.41 -12.13 -2.45
CA LEU A 516 8.00 -11.68 -1.13
C LEU A 516 9.22 -11.41 -0.24
N ASP A 517 10.10 -12.41 -0.09
CA ASP A 517 11.28 -12.29 0.77
C ASP A 517 12.27 -11.27 0.22
N ALA A 518 12.46 -11.23 -1.11
CA ALA A 518 13.28 -10.21 -1.75
C ALA A 518 12.75 -8.78 -1.49
N GLY A 519 11.42 -8.60 -1.48
CA GLY A 519 10.81 -7.32 -1.15
C GLY A 519 11.01 -6.92 0.31
N GLU A 520 10.85 -7.87 1.22
CA GLU A 520 11.08 -7.67 2.66
C GLU A 520 12.53 -7.28 2.95
N ASP A 521 13.50 -8.04 2.44
CA ASP A 521 14.94 -7.78 2.63
C ASP A 521 15.35 -6.41 2.09
N LEU A 522 14.87 -6.07 0.89
CA LEU A 522 15.21 -4.81 0.23
C LEU A 522 14.88 -3.59 1.12
N CYS A 523 13.80 -3.69 1.90
CA CYS A 523 13.26 -2.60 2.71
C CYS A 523 13.59 -2.70 4.20
N ALA A 524 14.38 -3.69 4.62
CA ALA A 524 14.84 -3.82 5.99
C ALA A 524 15.63 -2.56 6.45
N GLY A 525 15.27 -2.03 7.61
CA GLY A 525 15.88 -0.86 8.25
C GLY A 525 15.40 0.50 7.74
N LEU A 526 14.57 0.56 6.69
CA LEU A 526 14.05 1.84 6.18
C LEU A 526 13.10 2.54 7.16
N GLY A 527 12.34 1.77 7.95
CA GLY A 527 11.47 2.32 8.98
C GLY A 527 12.29 2.89 10.14
N THR A 528 13.24 2.09 10.64
CA THR A 528 14.11 2.44 11.77
C THR A 528 14.94 3.69 11.51
N GLU A 529 15.54 3.82 10.32
CA GLU A 529 16.39 4.96 9.96
C GLU A 529 15.64 6.31 10.09
N ILE A 530 14.42 6.38 9.54
CA ILE A 530 13.63 7.60 9.59
C ILE A 530 13.11 7.86 11.00
N ALA A 531 12.70 6.82 11.72
CA ALA A 531 12.25 6.95 13.11
C ALA A 531 13.34 7.57 14.01
N GLU A 532 14.59 7.13 13.84
CA GLU A 532 15.74 7.68 14.57
C GLU A 532 16.00 9.15 14.21
N LYS A 533 15.90 9.52 12.92
CA LYS A 533 16.03 10.92 12.48
C LYS A 533 14.94 11.82 13.05
N VAL A 534 13.67 11.40 12.98
CA VAL A 534 12.56 12.19 13.52
C VAL A 534 12.70 12.35 15.04
N LYS A 535 13.15 11.33 15.76
CA LYS A 535 13.45 11.45 17.19
C LYS A 535 14.53 12.51 17.47
N ARG A 536 15.60 12.54 16.68
CA ARG A 536 16.65 13.57 16.82
C ARG A 536 16.15 14.97 16.45
N LEU A 537 15.29 15.10 15.42
CA LEU A 537 14.63 16.37 15.09
C LEU A 537 13.79 16.91 16.24
N GLU A 538 13.08 16.04 16.97
CA GLU A 538 12.34 16.40 18.17
C GLU A 538 13.22 16.93 19.30
N GLU A 539 14.45 16.45 19.37
CA GLU A 539 15.45 16.85 20.35
C GLU A 539 16.17 18.15 19.96
N GLY A 540 15.89 18.70 18.77
CA GLY A 540 16.46 19.95 18.28
C GLY A 540 17.70 19.79 17.41
N ASP A 541 17.94 18.61 16.84
CA ASP A 541 19.12 18.31 16.02
C ASP A 541 18.89 18.63 14.52
N PRO A 542 19.49 19.70 13.98
CA PRO A 542 19.29 20.10 12.57
C PRO A 542 19.96 19.15 11.56
N ASP A 543 20.91 18.32 11.98
CA ASP A 543 21.55 17.33 11.12
C ASP A 543 20.65 16.10 10.89
N ALA A 544 19.58 15.97 11.66
CA ALA A 544 18.58 14.93 11.52
C ALA A 544 17.46 15.26 10.53
N ARG A 545 17.58 16.35 9.75
CA ARG A 545 16.59 16.74 8.72
C ARG A 545 16.19 15.56 7.83
N ILE A 546 14.88 15.46 7.56
CA ILE A 546 14.32 14.47 6.64
C ILE A 546 14.46 14.97 5.20
N GLU A 547 14.30 16.26 4.99
CA GLU A 547 14.44 16.90 3.68
C GLU A 547 15.41 18.08 3.76
N ALA A 548 15.94 18.51 2.62
CA ALA A 548 16.93 19.57 2.54
C ALA A 548 16.51 20.61 1.48
N ARG A 549 16.30 21.86 1.89
CA ARG A 549 15.84 22.94 0.98
C ARG A 549 16.89 23.33 -0.06
N ASP A 550 18.16 23.24 0.32
CA ASP A 550 19.33 23.49 -0.52
C ASP A 550 19.58 22.37 -1.54
N ASP A 551 18.79 21.30 -1.48
CA ASP A 551 18.91 20.11 -2.31
C ASP A 551 17.72 19.98 -3.26
N ASP A 552 17.54 20.97 -4.12
CA ASP A 552 16.35 21.15 -4.95
C ASP A 552 16.42 20.48 -6.33
N ALA A 553 17.52 19.77 -6.64
CA ALA A 553 17.71 19.11 -7.92
C ALA A 553 17.06 17.73 -7.95
N ILE A 554 16.43 17.40 -9.08
CA ILE A 554 16.11 16.02 -9.43
C ILE A 554 17.41 15.34 -9.86
N VAL A 555 17.79 14.26 -9.17
CA VAL A 555 18.95 13.44 -9.52
C VAL A 555 18.49 12.17 -10.21
N VAL A 556 19.06 11.88 -11.37
CA VAL A 556 18.85 10.61 -12.08
C VAL A 556 19.89 9.64 -11.56
N CYS A 557 19.44 8.50 -11.03
CA CYS A 557 20.31 7.37 -10.71
C CYS A 557 20.14 6.29 -11.77
N PRO A 558 21.00 6.23 -12.80
CA PRO A 558 20.88 5.28 -13.88
C PRO A 558 20.68 3.85 -13.36
N LEU A 559 19.85 3.08 -14.05
CA LEU A 559 19.72 1.65 -13.79
C LEU A 559 21.06 1.00 -14.13
N GLU A 560 21.48 0.08 -13.27
CA GLU A 560 22.64 -0.75 -13.54
C GLU A 560 22.17 -2.01 -14.27
N GLU A 561 23.00 -2.55 -15.14
CA GLU A 561 22.69 -3.80 -15.82
C GLU A 561 22.51 -4.93 -14.80
N VAL A 562 21.54 -5.81 -15.06
CA VAL A 562 21.46 -7.10 -14.35
C VAL A 562 22.55 -7.97 -14.97
N LEU A 563 23.73 -7.98 -14.35
CA LEU A 563 24.76 -8.94 -14.73
C LEU A 563 24.34 -10.33 -14.23
N PRO A 564 24.68 -11.41 -14.96
CA PRO A 564 24.50 -12.76 -14.47
C PRO A 564 25.19 -12.94 -13.12
N SER A 565 24.46 -13.45 -12.13
CA SER A 565 25.05 -13.94 -10.87
C SER A 565 25.42 -15.41 -11.01
N VAL A 566 26.14 -15.97 -10.04
CA VAL A 566 26.26 -17.43 -9.92
C VAL A 566 24.90 -18.02 -9.50
N PHE A 567 24.50 -19.14 -10.12
CA PHE A 567 23.28 -19.90 -9.84
C PHE A 567 23.53 -21.40 -10.00
N PHE A 568 22.67 -22.25 -9.40
CA PHE A 568 22.69 -23.70 -9.66
C PHE A 568 22.38 -24.02 -11.12
N ASN A 569 23.25 -24.81 -11.76
CA ASN A 569 23.13 -25.26 -13.14
C ASN A 569 22.65 -26.71 -13.24
N GLU A 570 23.16 -27.55 -12.36
CA GLU A 570 22.83 -28.97 -12.30
C GLU A 570 22.89 -29.47 -10.84
N LEU A 571 21.96 -30.37 -10.47
CA LEU A 571 21.88 -30.98 -9.14
C LEU A 571 21.81 -32.51 -9.27
N LEU A 572 22.80 -33.21 -8.70
CA LEU A 572 22.79 -34.66 -8.52
C LEU A 572 22.92 -34.98 -7.01
N LEU A 573 21.81 -34.93 -6.29
CA LEU A 573 21.80 -35.12 -4.83
C LEU A 573 21.72 -36.61 -4.46
N PRO A 574 22.44 -37.09 -3.43
CA PRO A 574 23.29 -36.33 -2.49
C PRO A 574 24.77 -36.21 -2.91
N ASP A 575 25.12 -36.49 -4.15
CA ASP A 575 26.51 -36.67 -4.58
C ASP A 575 27.24 -35.35 -4.90
N TRP A 576 26.69 -34.51 -5.78
CA TRP A 576 27.32 -33.25 -6.20
C TRP A 576 26.32 -32.23 -6.74
N VAL A 577 26.79 -30.99 -6.85
CA VAL A 577 26.05 -29.84 -7.38
C VAL A 577 26.95 -29.06 -8.33
N GLU A 578 26.39 -28.46 -9.37
CA GLU A 578 27.10 -27.59 -10.28
C GLU A 578 26.48 -26.20 -10.30
N VAL A 579 27.35 -25.21 -10.42
CA VAL A 579 26.97 -23.81 -10.53
C VAL A 579 27.41 -23.26 -11.88
N ALA A 580 26.59 -22.37 -12.44
CA ALA A 580 26.90 -21.54 -13.59
C ALA A 580 27.05 -20.09 -13.14
N GLY A 581 27.86 -19.30 -13.85
CA GLY A 581 28.00 -17.86 -13.61
C GLY A 581 29.04 -17.21 -14.51
N PRO A 582 29.35 -15.92 -14.33
CA PRO A 582 30.36 -15.23 -15.11
C PRO A 582 31.71 -15.92 -15.04
N ALA A 583 32.34 -16.14 -16.20
CA ALA A 583 33.66 -16.72 -16.30
C ALA A 583 34.68 -15.87 -15.52
N GLY A 584 35.52 -16.54 -14.73
CA GLY A 584 36.49 -15.91 -13.84
C GLY A 584 35.94 -15.51 -12.47
N THR A 585 34.66 -15.75 -12.17
CA THR A 585 34.10 -15.50 -10.82
C THR A 585 34.85 -16.32 -9.78
N ASN A 586 35.41 -15.65 -8.77
CA ASN A 586 36.07 -16.29 -7.64
C ASN A 586 35.02 -16.71 -6.60
N LEU A 587 34.97 -18.01 -6.30
CA LEU A 587 34.01 -18.60 -5.37
C LEU A 587 34.52 -18.67 -3.92
N GLN A 588 35.68 -18.09 -3.62
CA GLN A 588 36.18 -18.00 -2.24
C GLN A 588 35.17 -17.28 -1.34
N GLY A 589 34.75 -17.95 -0.27
CA GLY A 589 33.79 -17.42 0.70
C GLY A 589 32.33 -17.66 0.34
N TRP A 590 32.04 -18.22 -0.85
CA TRP A 590 30.71 -18.72 -1.17
C TRP A 590 30.45 -20.04 -0.42
N THR A 591 29.19 -20.31 -0.10
CA THR A 591 28.78 -21.53 0.58
C THR A 591 27.53 -22.14 -0.04
N ILE A 592 27.38 -23.45 0.15
CA ILE A 592 26.15 -24.19 -0.13
C ILE A 592 25.61 -24.74 1.18
N GLU A 593 24.40 -24.33 1.56
CA GLU A 593 23.67 -24.90 2.70
C GLU A 593 22.70 -25.96 2.21
N ILE A 594 22.65 -27.11 2.89
CA ILE A 594 21.84 -28.27 2.49
C ILE A 594 20.74 -28.47 3.52
N PHE A 595 19.50 -28.71 3.09
CA PHE A 595 18.33 -28.76 3.96
C PHE A 595 17.54 -30.06 3.81
N SER A 596 16.95 -30.48 4.92
CA SER A 596 15.86 -31.48 4.98
C SER A 596 14.52 -30.78 5.15
N PHE A 597 13.42 -31.47 4.82
CA PHE A 597 12.07 -30.95 4.98
C PHE A 597 11.31 -31.63 6.15
N ASP A 598 10.69 -30.81 7.01
CA ASP A 598 9.77 -31.25 8.06
C ASP A 598 8.31 -31.10 7.61
N GLN A 599 7.74 -32.21 7.19
CA GLN A 599 6.34 -32.32 6.75
C GLN A 599 5.29 -31.90 7.78
N ASN A 600 5.63 -31.81 9.06
CA ASN A 600 4.66 -31.47 10.11
C ASN A 600 4.59 -29.96 10.42
N ALA A 601 5.45 -29.14 9.81
CA ALA A 601 5.57 -27.72 10.15
C ALA A 601 4.49 -26.83 9.51
N GLY A 602 3.78 -27.31 8.49
CA GLY A 602 2.76 -26.52 7.77
C GLY A 602 3.36 -25.29 7.07
N TRP A 603 2.70 -24.14 7.17
CA TRP A 603 3.14 -22.87 6.55
C TRP A 603 4.34 -22.21 7.24
N LYS A 604 4.74 -22.70 8.41
CA LYS A 604 5.91 -22.17 9.13
C LYS A 604 7.18 -22.61 8.41
N PRO A 605 8.31 -21.93 8.65
CA PRO A 605 9.61 -22.46 8.31
C PRO A 605 9.70 -23.95 8.70
N ASN A 606 10.02 -24.79 7.72
CA ASN A 606 9.89 -26.24 7.72
C ASN A 606 11.23 -26.93 7.33
N GLY A 607 12.27 -26.20 6.95
CA GLY A 607 13.56 -26.78 6.56
C GLY A 607 14.60 -26.83 7.69
N SER A 608 15.23 -27.98 7.96
CA SER A 608 16.35 -28.07 8.92
C SER A 608 17.68 -28.12 8.19
N LEU A 609 18.67 -27.34 8.64
CA LEU A 609 20.02 -27.34 8.04
C LEU A 609 20.70 -28.68 8.36
N LEU A 610 21.11 -29.40 7.31
CA LEU A 610 21.82 -30.67 7.42
C LEU A 610 23.33 -30.46 7.46
N GLU A 611 23.85 -29.64 6.55
CA GLU A 611 25.29 -29.44 6.37
C GLU A 611 25.58 -28.14 5.60
N SER A 612 26.83 -27.65 5.66
CA SER A 612 27.30 -26.52 4.87
C SER A 612 28.62 -26.81 4.17
N LEU A 613 28.67 -26.60 2.85
CA LEU A 613 29.86 -26.75 2.01
C LEU A 613 30.44 -25.37 1.67
N SER A 614 31.72 -25.15 1.96
CA SER A 614 32.43 -23.95 1.47
C SER A 614 32.95 -24.18 0.05
N LEU A 615 32.71 -23.22 -0.84
CA LEU A 615 33.20 -23.25 -2.21
C LEU A 615 34.56 -22.56 -2.32
N SER A 616 35.32 -22.95 -3.33
CA SER A 616 36.60 -22.34 -3.68
C SER A 616 36.90 -22.55 -5.15
N GLY A 617 37.90 -21.83 -5.69
CA GLY A 617 38.25 -21.87 -7.10
C GLY A 617 37.54 -20.78 -7.92
N THR A 618 37.61 -20.92 -9.24
CA THR A 618 37.05 -19.94 -10.19
C THR A 618 36.21 -20.63 -11.25
N ILE A 619 35.08 -20.02 -11.63
CA ILE A 619 34.24 -20.53 -12.72
C ILE A 619 35.01 -20.40 -14.06
N PRO A 620 35.27 -21.50 -14.81
CA PRO A 620 35.94 -21.43 -16.10
C PRO A 620 35.02 -20.82 -17.17
N ALA A 621 35.57 -20.42 -18.32
CA ALA A 621 34.75 -19.99 -19.45
C ALA A 621 34.15 -21.19 -20.19
N ALA A 622 32.87 -21.13 -20.54
CA ALA A 622 32.23 -22.12 -21.38
C ALA A 622 32.79 -22.11 -22.82
N PRO A 623 32.79 -23.26 -23.51
CA PRO A 623 33.20 -23.35 -24.90
C PRO A 623 32.22 -22.56 -25.80
N GLY A 624 32.58 -21.35 -26.22
CA GLY A 624 31.74 -20.56 -27.14
C GLY A 624 31.80 -19.05 -26.99
N GLY A 625 32.34 -18.54 -25.88
CA GLY A 625 32.58 -17.09 -25.70
C GLY A 625 31.39 -16.27 -25.18
N SER A 626 30.37 -16.90 -24.59
CA SER A 626 29.20 -16.24 -23.98
C SER A 626 29.53 -15.36 -22.76
N GLY A 627 30.73 -15.51 -22.19
CA GLY A 627 31.14 -14.86 -20.94
C GLY A 627 30.67 -15.59 -19.68
N LEU A 628 29.95 -16.70 -19.81
CA LEU A 628 29.53 -17.59 -18.71
C LEU A 628 30.36 -18.88 -18.71
N GLY A 629 30.28 -19.65 -17.62
CA GLY A 629 30.66 -21.06 -17.59
C GLY A 629 30.20 -21.76 -16.32
N VAL A 630 30.65 -23.01 -16.15
CA VAL A 630 30.12 -23.94 -15.14
C VAL A 630 31.24 -24.64 -14.36
N THR A 631 30.98 -25.02 -13.12
CA THR A 631 31.90 -25.86 -12.32
C THR A 631 31.15 -26.64 -11.24
N SER A 632 31.55 -27.89 -11.03
CA SER A 632 30.88 -28.82 -10.12
C SER A 632 31.62 -29.03 -8.79
N PHE A 633 30.86 -29.30 -7.73
CA PHE A 633 31.32 -29.50 -6.35
C PHE A 633 30.70 -30.75 -5.75
N ASP A 634 31.56 -31.64 -5.22
CA ASP A 634 31.10 -32.81 -4.47
C ASP A 634 30.51 -32.39 -3.13
N LEU A 635 29.34 -32.94 -2.79
CA LEU A 635 28.72 -32.71 -1.50
C LEU A 635 29.37 -33.61 -0.43
N PRO A 636 29.53 -33.11 0.80
CA PRO A 636 29.93 -33.96 1.93
C PRO A 636 28.83 -35.01 2.12
N GLY A 637 29.16 -36.29 2.30
CA GLY A 637 28.16 -37.38 2.35
C GLY A 637 27.11 -37.21 3.46
N VAL A 638 26.06 -36.44 3.16
CA VAL A 638 25.02 -35.99 4.10
C VAL A 638 24.12 -37.17 4.44
N SER A 639 23.90 -37.42 5.73
CA SER A 639 22.91 -38.38 6.20
C SER A 639 21.53 -37.71 6.35
N GLY A 640 20.57 -38.12 5.52
CA GLY A 640 19.17 -37.64 5.59
C GLY A 640 18.60 -37.37 4.20
N ASP A 641 17.27 -37.24 4.11
CA ASP A 641 16.60 -36.88 2.86
C ASP A 641 16.86 -35.40 2.56
N ILE A 642 17.66 -35.13 1.53
CA ILE A 642 17.91 -33.76 1.07
C ILE A 642 16.67 -33.28 0.32
N SER A 643 16.07 -32.21 0.83
CA SER A 643 14.89 -31.58 0.25
C SER A 643 15.18 -30.19 -0.32
N GLY A 644 16.40 -29.69 -0.16
CA GLY A 644 16.84 -28.47 -0.84
C GLY A 644 18.28 -28.06 -0.55
N VAL A 645 18.75 -27.10 -1.34
CA VAL A 645 20.09 -26.54 -1.32
C VAL A 645 20.03 -25.03 -1.52
N ALA A 646 20.78 -24.25 -0.75
CA ALA A 646 20.95 -22.81 -0.95
C ALA A 646 22.38 -22.50 -1.36
N LEU A 647 22.54 -21.67 -2.38
CA LEU A 647 23.79 -21.03 -2.79
C LEU A 647 23.85 -19.64 -2.15
N ILE A 648 24.90 -19.40 -1.37
CA ILE A 648 25.16 -18.15 -0.66
C ILE A 648 26.48 -17.57 -1.14
N ASP A 649 26.50 -16.28 -1.41
CA ASP A 649 27.71 -15.61 -1.85
C ASP A 649 28.66 -15.24 -0.71
N SER A 650 29.81 -14.66 -1.08
CA SER A 650 30.82 -14.19 -0.14
C SER A 650 30.36 -13.07 0.81
N GLU A 651 29.23 -12.42 0.54
CA GLU A 651 28.63 -11.39 1.38
C GLU A 651 27.54 -11.96 2.31
N GLY A 652 27.26 -13.26 2.23
CA GLY A 652 26.18 -13.90 2.99
C GLY A 652 24.79 -13.70 2.38
N VAL A 653 24.70 -13.34 1.10
CA VAL A 653 23.43 -13.18 0.37
C VAL A 653 23.05 -14.50 -0.29
N VAL A 654 21.84 -14.98 -0.03
CA VAL A 654 21.28 -16.15 -0.73
C VAL A 654 21.02 -15.77 -2.19
N ARG A 655 21.79 -16.36 -3.10
CA ARG A 655 21.67 -16.14 -4.55
C ARG A 655 20.68 -17.08 -5.21
N HIS A 656 20.54 -18.29 -4.68
CA HIS A 656 19.58 -19.28 -5.15
C HIS A 656 19.27 -20.22 -3.98
N LEU A 657 17.99 -20.49 -3.69
CA LEU A 657 17.59 -21.57 -2.78
C LEU A 657 16.69 -22.50 -3.59
N ALA A 658 17.12 -23.73 -3.86
CA ALA A 658 16.38 -24.75 -4.59
C ALA A 658 15.83 -25.83 -3.65
N GLN A 659 14.61 -26.30 -3.90
CA GLN A 659 14.01 -27.48 -3.28
C GLN A 659 13.94 -28.61 -4.30
N VAL A 660 14.16 -29.83 -3.83
CA VAL A 660 14.24 -31.04 -4.66
C VAL A 660 13.40 -32.13 -4.01
N GLY A 661 12.68 -32.90 -4.83
CA GLY A 661 12.02 -34.14 -4.38
C GLY A 661 10.85 -33.94 -3.40
N LEU A 662 10.29 -32.73 -3.32
CA LEU A 662 9.10 -32.46 -2.50
C LEU A 662 7.79 -32.57 -3.31
N PRO A 663 6.69 -33.01 -2.66
CA PRO A 663 5.39 -33.12 -3.30
C PRO A 663 4.93 -31.81 -3.94
N ALA A 664 4.06 -31.91 -4.95
CA ALA A 664 3.39 -30.75 -5.50
C ALA A 664 2.73 -29.90 -4.41
N ASN A 665 2.88 -28.57 -4.52
CA ASN A 665 2.36 -27.58 -3.57
C ASN A 665 3.01 -27.59 -2.17
N THR A 666 4.18 -28.20 -2.05
CA THR A 666 5.03 -28.11 -0.86
C THR A 666 6.20 -27.18 -1.11
N TYR A 667 6.51 -26.34 -0.13
CA TYR A 667 7.62 -25.40 -0.19
C TYR A 667 8.55 -25.59 0.99
N LEU A 668 9.82 -25.82 0.69
CA LEU A 668 10.88 -25.73 1.68
C LEU A 668 11.06 -24.26 2.08
N THR A 669 10.91 -23.98 3.36
CA THR A 669 11.24 -22.70 3.97
C THR A 669 12.20 -22.98 5.12
N PRO A 670 13.51 -22.73 5.00
CA PRO A 670 14.46 -23.09 6.05
C PRO A 670 14.14 -22.42 7.41
N LYS A 671 14.26 -23.17 8.50
CA LYS A 671 14.18 -22.70 9.90
C LYS A 671 15.53 -22.13 10.38
N GLU A 672 16.60 -22.58 9.75
CA GLU A 672 18.00 -22.40 10.13
C GLU A 672 18.83 -22.00 8.91
N GLY A 673 20.11 -21.70 9.12
CA GLY A 673 21.01 -21.25 8.07
C GLY A 673 20.78 -19.79 7.63
N VAL A 674 21.58 -19.36 6.66
CA VAL A 674 21.48 -18.04 6.01
C VAL A 674 20.17 -17.94 5.21
N ALA A 675 19.68 -19.07 4.69
CA ALA A 675 18.40 -19.13 3.97
C ALA A 675 17.16 -19.18 4.86
N ARG A 676 17.31 -18.99 6.18
CA ARG A 676 16.18 -19.00 7.13
C ARG A 676 15.05 -18.07 6.70
N GLY A 677 13.83 -18.61 6.70
CA GLY A 677 12.59 -17.90 6.40
C GLY A 677 12.34 -17.70 4.91
N ARG A 678 13.30 -18.03 4.05
CA ARG A 678 13.16 -17.87 2.59
C ARG A 678 12.41 -19.04 1.98
N VAL A 679 11.53 -18.75 1.04
CA VAL A 679 10.83 -19.80 0.29
C VAL A 679 11.73 -20.34 -0.84
N ALA A 680 11.91 -21.65 -0.88
CA ALA A 680 12.74 -22.31 -1.87
C ALA A 680 12.08 -22.40 -3.25
N TRP A 681 12.94 -22.25 -4.26
CA TRP A 681 12.71 -22.49 -5.67
C TRP A 681 12.39 -23.96 -5.95
N ARG A 682 11.32 -24.30 -6.67
CA ARG A 682 10.98 -25.71 -6.96
C ARG A 682 11.68 -26.25 -8.20
N THR A 683 12.66 -27.14 -8.07
CA THR A 683 13.18 -27.86 -9.25
C THR A 683 12.23 -29.02 -9.55
N ASP A 684 11.29 -28.85 -10.46
CA ASP A 684 10.17 -29.74 -10.80
C ASP A 684 10.56 -30.96 -11.66
N ALA A 685 11.67 -31.61 -11.31
CA ALA A 685 11.74 -33.07 -11.43
C ALA A 685 10.72 -33.64 -10.43
N GLY A 686 9.80 -34.48 -10.91
CA GLY A 686 8.75 -35.06 -10.09
C GLY A 686 9.28 -35.91 -8.94
N GLU A 687 8.37 -36.48 -8.16
CA GLU A 687 8.66 -37.50 -7.15
C GLU A 687 9.19 -38.79 -7.82
N ALA A 688 10.42 -38.80 -8.36
CA ALA A 688 11.24 -39.97 -8.62
C ALA A 688 12.54 -39.53 -9.32
N LEU A 689 13.60 -39.26 -8.55
CA LEU A 689 14.92 -39.68 -9.01
C LEU A 689 14.83 -41.21 -9.08
N GLY A 690 14.51 -41.72 -10.27
CA GLY A 690 14.40 -43.16 -10.52
C GLY A 690 15.71 -43.87 -10.17
N SER A 691 15.70 -45.20 -10.17
CA SER A 691 16.85 -46.06 -9.88
C SER A 691 18.06 -45.94 -10.83
N GLU A 692 18.05 -44.99 -11.78
CA GLU A 692 19.17 -44.64 -12.65
C GLU A 692 19.68 -43.25 -12.25
N PRO A 693 20.99 -42.96 -12.29
CA PRO A 693 21.55 -41.70 -11.81
C PRO A 693 21.15 -40.56 -12.74
N ARG A 694 19.98 -39.98 -12.53
CA ARG A 694 19.48 -38.79 -13.22
C ARG A 694 19.81 -37.55 -12.40
N SER A 695 20.21 -36.48 -13.08
CA SER A 695 20.37 -35.16 -12.47
C SER A 695 19.27 -34.22 -12.95
N LEU A 696 19.07 -33.18 -12.15
CA LEU A 696 18.28 -32.01 -12.50
C LEU A 696 19.17 -31.01 -13.22
N GLN A 697 18.82 -30.59 -14.44
CA GLN A 697 19.61 -29.69 -15.28
C GLN A 697 18.80 -28.50 -15.78
N LEU A 698 19.44 -27.34 -15.94
CA LEU A 698 18.86 -26.22 -16.67
C LEU A 698 18.89 -26.45 -18.20
N PHE A 699 17.77 -26.20 -18.86
CA PHE A 699 17.55 -26.31 -20.30
C PHE A 699 17.01 -24.99 -20.87
N GLY A 700 17.41 -24.59 -22.07
CA GLY A 700 16.96 -23.35 -22.71
C GLY A 700 18.10 -22.48 -23.19
N SER A 701 17.84 -21.20 -23.44
CA SER A 701 18.87 -20.26 -23.90
C SER A 701 18.69 -18.89 -23.26
N GLY A 702 19.78 -18.30 -22.80
CA GLY A 702 19.78 -17.00 -22.14
C GLY A 702 21.05 -16.75 -21.33
N SER A 703 21.01 -15.74 -20.45
CA SER A 703 22.16 -15.33 -19.65
C SER A 703 21.85 -15.18 -18.15
N LEU A 704 20.58 -15.18 -17.77
CA LEU A 704 20.10 -15.20 -16.40
C LEU A 704 19.43 -16.56 -16.13
N GLN A 705 19.43 -17.00 -14.86
CA GLN A 705 18.82 -18.28 -14.51
C GLN A 705 17.33 -18.35 -14.91
N VAL A 706 16.60 -17.23 -14.83
CA VAL A 706 15.18 -17.09 -15.25
C VAL A 706 14.92 -17.28 -16.75
N ASP A 707 15.97 -17.38 -17.56
CA ASP A 707 15.87 -17.65 -18.99
C ASP A 707 15.81 -19.17 -19.29
N PHE A 708 16.06 -20.01 -18.27
CA PHE A 708 16.12 -21.46 -18.37
C PHE A 708 14.99 -22.14 -17.58
N LYS A 709 14.73 -23.40 -17.89
CA LYS A 709 13.80 -24.28 -17.16
C LYS A 709 14.53 -25.52 -16.62
N TRP A 710 14.04 -26.12 -15.55
CA TRP A 710 14.63 -27.37 -15.05
C TRP A 710 14.10 -28.60 -15.82
N VAL A 711 14.97 -29.56 -16.10
CA VAL A 711 14.64 -30.86 -16.72
C VAL A 711 15.45 -31.98 -16.09
N GLU A 712 14.91 -33.20 -16.09
CA GLU A 712 15.69 -34.40 -15.75
C GLU A 712 16.49 -34.89 -16.96
N ALA A 713 17.78 -35.16 -16.75
CA ALA A 713 18.68 -35.61 -17.80
C ALA A 713 19.82 -36.50 -17.25
N GLU A 714 20.64 -37.02 -18.17
CA GLU A 714 21.87 -37.74 -17.80
C GLU A 714 22.93 -36.74 -17.30
N PRO A 715 23.64 -37.04 -16.19
CA PRO A 715 24.49 -36.04 -15.55
C PRO A 715 25.62 -35.52 -16.44
N SER A 716 25.86 -34.20 -16.41
CA SER A 716 26.89 -33.52 -17.18
C SER A 716 27.78 -32.68 -16.28
N ARG A 717 28.96 -33.21 -15.93
CA ARG A 717 29.88 -32.55 -15.00
C ARG A 717 30.85 -31.62 -15.71
N ASP A 718 30.97 -30.38 -15.22
CA ASP A 718 31.90 -29.35 -15.68
C ASP A 718 31.74 -29.00 -17.18
N THR A 719 30.52 -29.17 -17.72
CA THR A 719 30.17 -28.87 -19.11
C THR A 719 28.74 -28.33 -19.21
N GLU A 720 28.43 -27.55 -20.25
CA GLU A 720 27.06 -27.08 -20.49
C GLU A 720 26.06 -28.26 -20.60
N ASN A 721 24.86 -28.09 -20.03
CA ASN A 721 23.83 -29.11 -20.05
C ASN A 721 23.33 -29.39 -21.48
N SER A 722 22.82 -30.59 -21.73
CA SER A 722 22.27 -30.94 -23.03
C SER A 722 21.04 -30.07 -23.38
N GLY A 723 21.13 -29.29 -24.45
CA GLY A 723 20.05 -28.38 -24.88
C GLY A 723 20.01 -27.04 -24.15
N GLN A 724 21.03 -26.76 -23.34
CA GLN A 724 21.32 -25.44 -22.81
C GLN A 724 22.24 -24.68 -23.78
N SER A 725 22.04 -23.37 -23.90
CA SER A 725 23.06 -22.49 -24.48
C SER A 725 23.12 -21.17 -23.72
N PHE A 726 24.34 -20.75 -23.37
CA PHE A 726 24.54 -19.43 -22.78
C PHE A 726 24.63 -18.39 -23.89
N GLU A 727 23.75 -17.39 -23.82
CA GLU A 727 23.82 -16.24 -24.71
C GLU A 727 24.89 -15.26 -24.22
N GLU A 728 25.51 -14.56 -25.17
CA GLU A 728 26.42 -13.47 -24.84
C GLU A 728 25.65 -12.47 -23.98
N VAL A 729 26.29 -11.96 -22.92
CA VAL A 729 25.73 -10.87 -22.12
C VAL A 729 25.66 -9.65 -23.04
N VAL A 730 24.55 -9.52 -23.76
CA VAL A 730 24.31 -8.35 -24.61
C VAL A 730 24.13 -7.19 -23.64
N GLU A 731 25.17 -6.36 -23.50
CA GLU A 731 25.05 -5.01 -22.97
C GLU A 731 23.82 -4.41 -23.63
N THR A 732 22.70 -4.26 -22.92
CA THR A 732 21.57 -3.57 -23.52
C THR A 732 22.03 -2.14 -23.70
N PRO A 733 22.36 -1.69 -24.92
CA PRO A 733 22.66 -0.30 -25.08
C PRO A 733 21.31 0.37 -24.83
N ILE A 734 21.26 1.38 -23.98
CA ILE A 734 20.36 2.48 -24.26
C ILE A 734 20.72 2.87 -25.69
N ARG A 735 19.92 2.43 -26.67
CA ARG A 735 20.26 2.49 -28.10
C ARG A 735 20.78 3.90 -28.39
N LYS A 736 22.07 4.03 -28.69
CA LYS A 736 22.63 5.29 -29.22
C LYS A 736 21.97 5.50 -30.58
N VAL A 737 20.92 6.31 -30.58
CA VAL A 737 20.34 6.93 -31.78
C VAL A 737 21.00 8.30 -31.93
N PRO A 738 21.30 8.78 -33.15
CA PRO A 738 22.26 9.86 -33.41
C PRO A 738 22.03 11.13 -32.61
N GLU A 739 23.13 11.84 -32.32
CA GLU A 739 23.25 13.05 -31.48
C GLU A 739 22.51 14.31 -31.98
N ASP A 740 21.58 14.18 -32.91
CA ASP A 740 21.01 15.33 -33.63
C ASP A 740 19.67 15.82 -33.08
N ASP A 741 19.50 15.85 -31.75
CA ASP A 741 18.47 16.68 -31.11
C ASP A 741 18.92 17.08 -29.70
N ALA A 742 19.44 18.30 -29.58
CA ALA A 742 19.96 18.87 -28.33
C ALA A 742 18.87 18.94 -27.24
N PRO A 743 19.18 18.64 -25.95
CA PRO A 743 18.25 18.81 -24.86
C PRO A 743 18.02 20.29 -24.53
N PHE A 744 16.76 20.67 -24.37
CA PHE A 744 16.33 21.97 -23.85
C PHE A 744 16.88 22.18 -22.43
N SER A 745 17.63 23.25 -22.23
CA SER A 745 17.97 23.78 -20.91
C SER A 745 16.72 24.46 -20.31
N PRO A 746 16.27 24.10 -19.10
CA PRO A 746 15.21 24.85 -18.45
C PRO A 746 15.78 26.21 -18.03
N GLN A 747 15.41 27.26 -18.75
CA GLN A 747 15.60 28.62 -18.25
C GLN A 747 14.76 28.80 -16.98
N ARG A 748 15.40 29.34 -15.94
CA ARG A 748 14.71 29.81 -14.73
C ARG A 748 13.65 30.82 -15.14
N GLY A 749 12.38 30.43 -15.03
CA GLY A 749 11.26 31.35 -14.95
C GLY A 749 11.13 31.83 -13.52
N ASP A 750 11.48 33.08 -13.28
CA ASP A 750 11.27 33.77 -12.01
C ASP A 750 9.79 33.72 -11.64
N GLY A 751 9.51 33.58 -10.35
CA GLY A 751 8.18 33.39 -9.81
C GLY A 751 7.17 34.43 -10.29
N GLN A 752 6.28 34.03 -11.17
CA GLN A 752 4.95 34.61 -11.30
C GLN A 752 3.93 33.50 -11.28
N THR A 753 3.12 33.54 -10.23
CA THR A 753 1.87 32.83 -10.06
C THR A 753 1.01 33.01 -11.31
N GLY A 754 0.38 31.92 -11.77
CA GLY A 754 -0.51 31.93 -12.92
C GLY A 754 -1.61 32.97 -12.74
N GLN A 755 -1.50 34.07 -13.48
CA GLN A 755 -2.64 34.92 -13.76
C GLN A 755 -3.54 34.17 -14.74
N PHE A 756 -4.78 33.97 -14.33
CA PHE A 756 -5.86 33.57 -15.21
C PHE A 756 -5.95 34.61 -16.35
N PHE A 757 -5.71 34.18 -17.59
CA PHE A 757 -5.97 34.99 -18.77
C PHE A 757 -7.48 35.20 -18.89
N PHE A 758 -7.95 36.41 -18.60
CA PHE A 758 -9.21 36.88 -19.14
C PHE A 758 -9.01 37.15 -20.63
N LEU A 759 -9.76 36.44 -21.49
CA LEU A 759 -9.95 36.85 -22.86
C LEU A 759 -10.79 38.14 -22.85
N GLU A 760 -10.12 39.29 -22.87
CA GLU A 760 -10.74 40.54 -23.30
C GLU A 760 -10.90 40.50 -24.82
N GLY A 761 -12.15 40.60 -25.29
CA GLY A 761 -12.44 40.81 -26.71
C GLY A 761 -13.47 39.87 -27.31
N VAL A 762 -14.70 39.82 -26.76
CA VAL A 762 -15.87 39.40 -27.53
C VAL A 762 -17.04 40.36 -27.26
N ASP A 763 -17.59 40.88 -28.35
CA ASP A 763 -18.69 41.85 -28.42
C ASP A 763 -19.97 41.36 -27.70
N PRO A 764 -20.56 42.13 -26.76
CA PRO A 764 -21.79 41.77 -26.05
C PRO A 764 -23.05 41.68 -26.94
N ALA A 765 -23.00 42.00 -28.22
CA ALA A 765 -24.18 42.04 -29.09
C ALA A 765 -24.59 40.68 -29.71
N LEU A 766 -23.89 39.57 -29.45
CA LEU A 766 -24.11 38.30 -30.17
C LEU A 766 -24.62 37.10 -29.35
N LEU A 767 -25.24 37.32 -28.19
CA LEU A 767 -25.96 36.25 -27.47
C LEU A 767 -27.45 36.59 -27.34
N GLY A 768 -28.14 36.45 -28.47
CA GLY A 768 -29.59 36.29 -28.51
C GLY A 768 -29.96 34.82 -28.24
N GLU A 769 -30.83 34.63 -27.26
CA GLU A 769 -31.76 33.50 -27.08
C GLU A 769 -31.17 32.07 -26.96
N ILE A 770 -31.15 31.55 -25.73
CA ILE A 770 -31.82 30.29 -25.34
C ILE A 770 -32.15 30.40 -23.83
N ALA A 771 -33.43 30.16 -23.51
CA ALA A 771 -34.08 30.48 -22.26
C ALA A 771 -33.68 29.59 -21.07
N ILE A 772 -33.40 30.21 -19.91
CA ILE A 772 -33.43 29.57 -18.59
C ILE A 772 -34.69 30.04 -17.88
N GLY A 773 -35.63 29.12 -17.66
CA GLY A 773 -36.86 29.36 -16.91
C GLY A 773 -36.57 29.57 -15.43
N GLN A 774 -36.94 30.73 -14.92
CA GLN A 774 -37.03 31.04 -13.49
C GLN A 774 -38.34 30.50 -12.91
N THR A 775 -38.29 29.85 -11.74
CA THR A 775 -39.44 29.67 -10.86
C THR A 775 -39.24 30.47 -9.55
N PRO A 776 -40.27 31.15 -9.03
CA PRO A 776 -40.17 32.08 -7.88
C PRO A 776 -40.33 31.39 -6.52
N PRO A 777 -39.95 32.05 -5.40
CA PRO A 777 -39.99 31.47 -4.06
C PRO A 777 -41.40 31.46 -3.47
N LEU A 778 -41.78 30.35 -2.81
CA LEU A 778 -42.99 30.26 -2.00
C LEU A 778 -42.72 30.72 -0.56
N PRO A 779 -43.58 31.55 0.06
CA PRO A 779 -43.48 31.92 1.46
C PRO A 779 -44.33 30.97 2.33
N VAL A 780 -43.74 30.35 3.34
CA VAL A 780 -44.50 29.65 4.39
C VAL A 780 -44.63 30.56 5.61
N LYS A 781 -45.85 31.02 5.87
CA LYS A 781 -46.26 31.64 7.14
C LYS A 781 -46.38 30.56 8.21
N VAL A 782 -45.66 30.72 9.32
CA VAL A 782 -45.92 29.96 10.55
C VAL A 782 -46.94 30.74 11.39
N LYS A 783 -48.08 30.11 11.70
CA LYS A 783 -49.03 30.60 12.71
C LYS A 783 -48.55 30.14 14.09
N GLY A 784 -48.57 31.06 15.04
CA GLY A 784 -48.23 30.81 16.44
C GLY A 784 -49.22 29.89 17.15
N GLY A 785 -48.68 29.13 18.10
CA GLY A 785 -49.39 28.39 19.14
C GLY A 785 -48.46 28.27 20.34
N ASP A 786 -48.94 28.71 21.50
CA ASP A 786 -48.22 28.88 22.75
C ASP A 786 -47.67 27.57 23.35
N GLY A 787 -46.43 27.62 23.87
CA GLY A 787 -45.83 26.58 24.71
C GLY A 787 -44.37 26.92 25.06
N GLY A 788 -44.09 27.10 26.36
CA GLY A 788 -42.84 27.57 26.99
C GLY A 788 -41.50 26.96 26.54
N PRO A 789 -40.37 27.55 27.00
CA PRO A 789 -39.05 27.40 26.40
C PRO A 789 -38.46 26.02 26.70
N ARG A 790 -38.17 25.22 25.67
CA ARG A 790 -37.20 24.13 25.78
C ARG A 790 -35.82 24.65 25.38
N GLY A 791 -34.83 24.40 26.24
CA GLY A 791 -33.47 24.88 26.07
C GLY A 791 -32.76 24.26 24.86
N PRO A 792 -31.67 24.88 24.38
CA PRO A 792 -30.95 24.47 23.17
C PRO A 792 -30.30 23.07 23.22
N THR A 793 -30.26 22.43 24.39
CA THR A 793 -29.56 21.16 24.62
C THR A 793 -30.38 19.92 24.19
N GLU A 794 -31.71 19.95 24.26
CA GLU A 794 -32.55 18.79 23.90
C GLU A 794 -32.70 18.62 22.37
N LYS A 795 -32.76 19.73 21.63
CA LYS A 795 -32.85 19.69 20.17
C LYS A 795 -31.57 19.16 19.52
N LEU A 796 -30.41 19.48 20.10
CA LEU A 796 -29.12 18.96 19.65
C LEU A 796 -29.02 17.43 19.88
N LEU A 797 -29.61 16.90 20.96
CA LEU A 797 -29.63 15.47 21.24
C LEU A 797 -30.58 14.69 20.30
N GLU A 798 -31.75 15.23 19.98
CA GLU A 798 -32.68 14.61 19.02
C GLU A 798 -32.13 14.63 17.59
N ASP A 799 -31.50 15.72 17.17
CA ASP A 799 -30.84 15.82 15.86
C ASP A 799 -29.63 14.88 15.77
N THR A 800 -28.89 14.65 16.88
CA THR A 800 -27.78 13.69 16.93
C THR A 800 -28.27 12.24 16.86
N LYS A 801 -29.43 11.92 17.45
CA LYS A 801 -30.04 10.58 17.40
C LYS A 801 -30.59 10.24 16.01
N LEU A 802 -31.28 11.19 15.38
CA LEU A 802 -31.77 11.06 13.99
C LEU A 802 -30.61 10.93 12.99
N PHE A 803 -29.50 11.61 13.24
CA PHE A 803 -28.28 11.49 12.43
C PHE A 803 -27.58 10.13 12.64
N GLN A 804 -27.55 9.59 13.87
CA GLN A 804 -27.03 8.24 14.14
C GLN A 804 -27.87 7.13 13.50
N GLU A 805 -29.20 7.25 13.49
CA GLU A 805 -30.08 6.28 12.83
C GLU A 805 -29.96 6.31 11.29
N PHE A 806 -29.63 7.46 10.70
CA PHE A 806 -29.33 7.57 9.26
C PHE A 806 -28.00 6.93 8.87
N LEU A 807 -27.04 6.83 9.80
CA LEU A 807 -25.69 6.30 9.54
C LEU A 807 -25.59 4.78 9.70
N VAL A 808 -26.50 4.15 10.47
CA VAL A 808 -26.63 2.68 10.53
C VAL A 808 -27.21 2.10 9.23
N TYR A 809 -27.82 2.93 8.38
CA TYR A 809 -28.31 2.57 7.04
C TYR A 809 -27.70 3.44 5.94
N GLY A 810 -26.36 3.49 5.89
CA GLY A 810 -25.63 4.13 4.79
C GLY A 810 -25.83 3.42 3.45
N LYS A 811 -26.88 3.78 2.70
CA LYS A 811 -26.90 3.57 1.25
C LYS A 811 -25.86 4.48 0.61
N GLN A 812 -24.80 3.86 0.10
CA GLN A 812 -23.84 4.48 -0.80
C GLN A 812 -24.55 5.04 -2.04
N PRO A 813 -24.11 6.18 -2.63
CA PRO A 813 -24.30 6.39 -4.05
C PRO A 813 -23.40 5.38 -4.78
N GLN A 814 -23.98 4.24 -5.13
CA GLN A 814 -23.33 3.29 -6.01
C GLN A 814 -23.29 3.90 -7.41
N ILE A 815 -22.11 3.97 -8.01
CA ILE A 815 -21.99 3.72 -9.45
C ILE A 815 -22.22 2.20 -9.57
N ALA A 816 -23.48 1.79 -9.60
CA ALA A 816 -23.89 0.41 -9.79
C ALA A 816 -24.19 0.20 -11.27
N ASN A 817 -23.39 -0.68 -11.88
CA ASN A 817 -23.67 -1.34 -13.13
C ASN A 817 -24.86 -2.29 -12.98
N GLU A 818 -26.08 -1.77 -13.13
CA GLU A 818 -27.27 -2.59 -13.37
C GLU A 818 -28.23 -1.89 -14.34
N ARG A 819 -28.38 -2.44 -15.55
CA ARG A 819 -29.60 -2.29 -16.35
C ARG A 819 -30.02 -3.63 -16.93
N ALA A 820 -31.08 -4.20 -16.36
CA ALA A 820 -31.98 -5.12 -17.06
C ALA A 820 -33.08 -4.30 -17.80
N PRO A 821 -33.77 -4.87 -18.81
CA PRO A 821 -34.22 -4.13 -19.99
C PRO A 821 -35.51 -3.34 -19.80
N PHE A 822 -35.62 -2.30 -20.64
CA PHE A 822 -36.75 -1.37 -20.79
C PHE A 822 -38.12 -2.06 -20.87
N TRP A 823 -39.04 -1.62 -20.00
CA TRP A 823 -40.49 -1.61 -20.28
C TRP A 823 -41.03 -0.22 -19.97
N THR A 824 -41.57 0.44 -20.99
CA THR A 824 -42.28 1.72 -20.91
C THR A 824 -43.74 1.52 -20.49
N LEU A 825 -44.25 2.25 -19.50
CA LEU A 825 -45.69 2.52 -19.33
C LEU A 825 -45.95 3.85 -18.58
N PRO A 826 -47.15 4.46 -18.72
CA PRO A 826 -47.35 5.92 -18.80
C PRO A 826 -47.84 6.62 -17.51
N GLU A 827 -47.77 7.96 -17.58
CA GLU A 827 -48.43 9.04 -16.82
C GLU A 827 -49.53 8.75 -15.77
N LYS A 828 -49.47 9.57 -14.68
CA LYS A 828 -50.56 10.19 -13.86
C LYS A 828 -50.84 9.72 -12.40
N THR A 829 -50.44 10.60 -11.46
CA THR A 829 -51.16 11.06 -10.21
C THR A 829 -51.18 10.15 -8.94
N PRO A 830 -51.47 10.67 -7.72
CA PRO A 830 -50.56 11.39 -6.80
C PRO A 830 -50.39 10.71 -5.41
N ILE A 831 -49.39 11.21 -4.66
CA ILE A 831 -48.98 10.80 -3.31
C ILE A 831 -50.03 11.19 -2.25
N ALA A 832 -50.42 10.22 -1.39
CA ALA A 832 -51.05 10.47 -0.10
C ALA A 832 -50.63 9.44 0.98
N LYS A 833 -49.99 9.95 2.03
CA LYS A 833 -49.97 9.59 3.46
C LYS A 833 -49.99 8.12 3.94
N ALA A 834 -48.93 7.87 4.73
CA ALA A 834 -48.93 7.43 6.14
C ALA A 834 -48.49 5.99 6.45
N ALA A 835 -47.59 5.94 7.43
CA ALA A 835 -46.98 4.81 8.08
C ALA A 835 -47.99 3.97 8.87
N ASP A 836 -47.82 2.64 8.86
CA ASP A 836 -47.40 1.85 10.02
C ASP A 836 -47.52 0.35 9.72
N THR A 837 -46.86 -0.45 10.56
CA THR A 837 -46.92 -1.92 10.72
C THR A 837 -46.03 -2.81 9.84
N LEU A 838 -44.92 -3.20 10.47
CA LEU A 838 -44.21 -4.47 10.32
C LEU A 838 -45.12 -5.67 10.60
N ASN A 839 -45.00 -6.68 9.74
CA ASN A 839 -44.84 -8.13 10.02
C ASN A 839 -45.73 -9.04 9.19
N GLY A 840 -45.08 -10.03 8.55
CA GLY A 840 -45.61 -11.39 8.50
C GLY A 840 -45.88 -11.97 7.12
N PHE A 841 -45.01 -12.90 6.72
CA PHE A 841 -45.28 -14.15 6.00
C PHE A 841 -46.30 -14.17 4.85
N TYR A 842 -45.86 -14.60 3.65
CA TYR A 842 -46.52 -15.73 2.98
C TYR A 842 -45.66 -16.37 1.86
N VAL A 843 -45.56 -17.70 1.92
CA VAL A 843 -45.18 -18.66 0.85
C VAL A 843 -46.51 -19.19 0.26
N PRO A 844 -46.58 -19.54 -1.03
CA PRO A 844 -47.61 -19.08 -1.99
C PRO A 844 -48.86 -19.97 -2.06
N PRO A 845 -49.92 -19.53 -2.76
CA PRO A 845 -50.85 -20.44 -3.39
C PRO A 845 -50.48 -20.66 -4.87
N GLY A 846 -50.62 -21.92 -5.28
CA GLY A 846 -50.32 -22.40 -6.61
C GLY A 846 -51.31 -22.00 -7.70
N SER A 847 -50.83 -22.24 -8.90
CA SER A 847 -51.51 -22.71 -10.11
C SER A 847 -53.03 -22.89 -10.05
N GLY A 848 -53.69 -22.37 -11.08
CA GLY A 848 -54.91 -22.99 -11.58
C GLY A 848 -55.70 -22.13 -12.55
N GLY A 849 -55.55 -22.40 -13.86
CA GLY A 849 -56.73 -22.57 -14.69
C GLY A 849 -56.72 -21.93 -16.07
N PHE A 850 -56.54 -22.80 -17.09
CA PHE A 850 -57.28 -22.90 -18.36
C PHE A 850 -57.24 -21.69 -19.34
N SER A 851 -57.12 -21.85 -20.67
CA SER A 851 -57.24 -23.01 -21.56
C SER A 851 -56.72 -22.68 -22.97
N GLU A 852 -56.43 -23.75 -23.71
CA GLU A 852 -56.67 -23.94 -25.15
C GLU A 852 -55.62 -23.56 -26.22
N ASN A 853 -55.24 -24.63 -26.93
CA ASN A 853 -55.16 -24.76 -28.39
C ASN A 853 -53.87 -24.36 -29.13
N SER A 854 -53.05 -25.40 -29.33
CA SER A 854 -52.97 -26.15 -30.60
C SER A 854 -51.72 -25.97 -31.48
N LYS A 855 -51.21 -27.13 -31.92
CA LYS A 855 -50.37 -27.42 -33.11
C LYS A 855 -48.93 -26.88 -33.02
N GLY A 856 -47.87 -27.67 -33.20
CA GLY A 856 -47.73 -29.06 -33.60
C GLY A 856 -46.33 -29.28 -34.21
N VAL A 857 -45.93 -30.54 -34.24
CA VAL A 857 -45.06 -31.17 -35.25
C VAL A 857 -43.53 -31.15 -35.03
N LEU A 858 -43.04 -32.33 -34.60
CA LEU A 858 -41.90 -33.16 -35.08
C LEU A 858 -40.51 -32.52 -35.16
N SER A 859 -39.38 -33.16 -34.85
CA SER A 859 -38.88 -34.55 -34.73
C SER A 859 -37.48 -34.40 -34.11
N GLY A 860 -36.85 -35.30 -33.35
CA GLY A 860 -36.86 -36.75 -33.30
C GLY A 860 -35.45 -37.15 -32.81
N SER A 861 -35.37 -37.79 -31.65
CA SER A 861 -34.17 -38.43 -31.11
C SER A 861 -34.53 -39.87 -30.74
N GLU A 862 -33.89 -40.84 -31.39
CA GLU A 862 -33.81 -42.25 -30.98
C GLU A 862 -32.34 -42.51 -30.62
N GLY A 863 -31.93 -43.33 -29.64
CA GLY A 863 -32.53 -44.19 -28.62
C GLY A 863 -31.43 -44.36 -27.54
N GLY A 864 -31.57 -45.02 -26.38
CA GLY A 864 -32.44 -46.10 -25.93
C GLY A 864 -31.57 -47.13 -25.18
N ASN A 865 -31.74 -47.24 -23.86
CA ASN A 865 -31.58 -48.45 -22.98
C ASN A 865 -31.66 -47.98 -21.51
N LYS A 866 -32.74 -48.21 -20.75
CA LYS A 866 -33.29 -49.43 -20.10
C LYS A 866 -32.44 -50.03 -18.96
N ASN A 867 -33.03 -49.87 -17.76
CA ASN A 867 -33.15 -50.78 -16.62
C ASN A 867 -31.90 -51.12 -15.78
N ASP A 868 -31.92 -50.74 -14.50
CA ASP A 868 -32.33 -51.67 -13.44
C ASP A 868 -32.73 -50.95 -12.13
N VAL A 869 -33.61 -51.62 -11.39
CA VAL A 869 -34.30 -51.20 -10.17
C VAL A 869 -33.82 -52.11 -9.04
N ASP A 870 -33.55 -51.57 -7.84
CA ASP A 870 -34.05 -52.08 -6.54
C ASP A 870 -33.29 -51.47 -5.34
N GLY A 871 -34.01 -51.24 -4.24
CA GLY A 871 -33.41 -51.23 -2.90
C GLY A 871 -33.80 -50.10 -1.94
N PHE A 872 -35.06 -50.05 -1.50
CA PHE A 872 -35.53 -49.27 -0.35
C PHE A 872 -35.01 -49.84 0.99
N GLY A 873 -34.78 -48.96 1.98
CA GLY A 873 -34.56 -49.31 3.38
C GLY A 873 -34.87 -48.14 4.32
N LEU A 874 -36.14 -48.06 4.74
CA LEU A 874 -36.67 -47.17 5.79
C LEU A 874 -36.64 -47.89 7.14
N HIS A 875 -36.22 -47.19 8.20
CA HIS A 875 -36.69 -47.44 9.58
C HIS A 875 -36.92 -46.11 10.32
N SER A 876 -37.76 -46.19 11.33
CA SER A 876 -38.82 -45.25 11.72
C SER A 876 -38.73 -44.80 13.19
N PHE A 877 -39.12 -43.54 13.46
CA PHE A 877 -39.81 -42.90 14.63
C PHE A 877 -39.64 -43.45 16.07
N PRO A 878 -39.61 -42.61 17.16
CA PRO A 878 -40.80 -41.85 17.63
C PRO A 878 -40.52 -40.48 18.36
N PRO A 879 -41.57 -39.77 18.86
CA PRO A 879 -41.55 -38.33 19.21
C PRO A 879 -41.52 -38.05 20.74
N LEU A 880 -41.24 -36.81 21.15
CA LEU A 880 -41.47 -36.31 22.52
C LEU A 880 -41.85 -34.82 22.55
N ASN A 881 -42.97 -34.53 23.21
CA ASN A 881 -43.42 -33.21 23.69
C ASN A 881 -42.57 -32.77 24.90
N GLY A 882 -42.41 -31.46 25.12
CA GLY A 882 -41.87 -30.91 26.37
C GLY A 882 -41.81 -29.37 26.41
N GLU A 883 -42.58 -28.83 27.36
CA GLU A 883 -42.78 -27.47 27.92
C GLU A 883 -41.80 -26.31 27.66
N LEU A 884 -42.41 -25.10 27.54
CA LEU A 884 -41.78 -23.78 27.65
C LEU A 884 -41.35 -23.51 29.10
N ASP A 885 -40.08 -23.14 29.29
CA ASP A 885 -39.55 -22.71 30.58
C ASP A 885 -39.66 -21.20 30.78
N ALA A 886 -40.07 -20.79 31.98
CA ALA A 886 -40.53 -19.46 32.36
C ALA A 886 -39.42 -18.55 32.93
N ASP A 887 -38.16 -18.75 32.54
CA ASP A 887 -37.00 -18.10 33.20
C ASP A 887 -36.31 -16.99 32.38
N LEU A 888 -36.83 -16.61 31.21
CA LEU A 888 -36.24 -15.52 30.41
C LEU A 888 -36.70 -14.11 30.84
N GLY A 889 -37.82 -14.02 31.56
CA GLY A 889 -38.40 -12.74 32.00
C GLY A 889 -37.68 -12.12 33.20
N ASP A 890 -37.16 -12.95 34.11
CA ASP A 890 -36.58 -12.49 35.37
C ASP A 890 -35.10 -12.07 35.25
N ALA A 891 -34.41 -12.54 34.21
CA ALA A 891 -33.03 -12.16 33.89
C ALA A 891 -32.92 -10.74 33.28
N LEU A 892 -33.95 -10.30 32.55
CA LEU A 892 -33.96 -8.99 31.87
C LEU A 892 -34.31 -7.84 32.82
N SER A 893 -35.07 -8.08 33.89
CA SER A 893 -35.42 -7.04 34.86
C SER A 893 -34.26 -6.71 35.83
N LYS A 894 -33.36 -7.67 36.10
CA LYS A 894 -32.20 -7.47 36.99
C LYS A 894 -31.02 -6.75 36.34
N ILE A 895 -30.96 -6.71 35.01
CA ILE A 895 -29.91 -5.98 34.26
C ILE A 895 -30.23 -4.47 34.20
N LEU A 896 -31.50 -4.08 34.28
CA LEU A 896 -31.93 -2.69 34.17
C LEU A 896 -31.86 -1.89 35.49
N GLU A 897 -31.69 -2.54 36.65
CA GLU A 897 -31.56 -1.87 37.96
C GLU A 897 -30.10 -1.49 38.32
N GLY A 898 -29.12 -1.86 37.49
CA GLY A 898 -27.69 -1.74 37.80
C GLY A 898 -26.93 -0.57 37.16
N LEU A 899 -27.58 0.31 36.39
CA LEU A 899 -26.89 1.43 35.72
C LEU A 899 -27.01 2.72 36.55
N PRO A 900 -25.89 3.34 36.98
CA PRO A 900 -25.95 4.62 37.67
C PRO A 900 -26.31 5.73 36.68
N HIS A 901 -27.35 6.49 37.03
CA HIS A 901 -27.73 7.71 36.33
C HIS A 901 -26.63 8.78 36.48
N GLY A 902 -26.07 9.21 35.35
CA GLY A 902 -25.14 10.32 35.20
C GLY A 902 -24.97 10.67 33.73
#